data_AF-A0A395SRB0-F1
#
_entry.id   AF-A0A395SRB0-F1
#
_cell.length_a   1.000
_cell.length_b   1.000
_cell.length_c   1.000
_cell.angle_alpha   90.00
_cell.angle_beta   90.00
_cell.angle_gamma   90.00
#
_symmetry.space_group_name_H-M   'P 1'
#
loop_
_entity.id
_entity.type
_entity.pdbx_description
1 polymer ?
#
loop_
_entity_poly.entity_id
_entity_poly.type
_entity_poly.pdbx_seq_one_letter_code
_entity_poly.pdbx_strand_id
1 'polypeptide(L)'
;MEKIEHTPLYTFECHDTALCAIPPRELWSSVDRLRCLYDKAYTAWPPHINIIYPFVRPELLENAAQVLRGNAIEHQPQVALDVADFFKHKHHNTIYLGQSSKDNVNQLAKLKSYISKALGQPQDSTDENFTPHMTIGQSEDAEAAPHHFLLEKARLLAPITWQVREVAILVREPLAQSGSGPKPMKLWGTLNLESGTLTQTTQPQNFNDRLEEISRVTFQPAHCFSEPSKPLEKNNSPAHTPDATGLVLDRLVVASYNVLAEFEWPPQSHRHAPLVQNLLSAQAAADVVVLQEVTDHFLPDLLGSEELRGRYPYVSHGPPDSIGAEPLPSLLNVVVLSKFPFEWHHLPFQRKHKGCTVVRFPTIGTSDAPDGQFKSWILVACHLSQGLTDGAIATKKNEVQKMLDYLSATFPQNPWILAGDFNLVTSSHTIEAARKKQDISLQTVHRLQDIERALLDAGFIDTWLATRLESGESSDMNNERRSVLDSFQGEQGATFDPLTNTLTAELVGSGLNNRPQRYDKILVRTGHYHPHGFNMFGQTPFQATQGGHFTYASDHWGIRCLLLKSSSSEMSKAAVPAMTIKLQRPVPSLVEGEGLEHFLKNYGCLPTEQERATRDQAIRALEAALKDVNLSELEGDTRSGPPFIVVPVGSYGLGVWTSSSDIDCLCIGPFSSKTFFTMAVQRLKRAADIRILRRVKANSGYMLELEVHGIKVDLQYCAAASIAERWPEVMKRPANDSAFALPFQTLAKLKPVRDLFYLRRSLPDMVQYRMAHLFIKSWAQARGIYSAKFGFLGGIHISVLLVPICKALASGSETVSPTDIVVTFFRHYCNFDWKNSMVFDPFFHKDLRYNRTFREPLCLLGWHAPALNTAPIASNPTVMAIAAEMERANRLLSEDGCTWNSVLGLQSTQEVGGSKGAMEFLHEFKTYIKIDANYWGPSQEKSGRFIGWLESRCVMLKLQHLVARIWPSRFLDTSSGGAEGPGEEYHGCYLIGLAWDANMSKDDVKEMRTSIQTVLQDFEARIRRDEKYYDAQSCWMSATLARGSDLGEMEVDQTLWGEFAGETDDEDSDEELEEEEELDNDEEELKGKGSTHGSRAAVVGKAPGLGKFRTAADVLNRLRWDTNLDSSDYIVGYEDRFLGARERAVEHWKSEQTDEEFIPQHRILYFKRRADNVIVWERRTRTDDIFGSGIKRPTTDV
;
A
#
# COMPACT_ATOMS: atom_id res chain seq x y z
N MET A 1 55.88 -78.60 -23.11
CA MET A 1 54.87 -77.53 -23.05
C MET A 1 54.28 -77.55 -21.65
N GLU A 2 54.72 -76.63 -20.80
CA GLU A 2 54.03 -76.23 -19.57
C GLU A 2 54.33 -74.72 -19.44
N LYS A 3 53.27 -73.90 -19.46
CA LYS A 3 53.34 -72.45 -19.32
C LYS A 3 53.57 -72.14 -17.83
N ILE A 4 54.67 -71.47 -17.50
CA ILE A 4 54.84 -70.84 -16.20
C ILE A 4 53.97 -69.58 -16.19
N GLU A 5 52.88 -69.59 -15.43
CA GLU A 5 52.07 -68.39 -15.17
C GLU A 5 52.84 -67.45 -14.24
N HIS A 6 53.19 -66.26 -14.73
CA HIS A 6 53.65 -65.17 -13.89
C HIS A 6 52.49 -64.65 -13.04
N THR A 7 52.50 -64.91 -11.73
CA THR A 7 51.56 -64.27 -10.80
C THR A 7 51.94 -62.78 -10.65
N PRO A 8 51.04 -61.82 -10.93
CA PRO A 8 51.36 -60.40 -10.80
C PRO A 8 51.64 -60.02 -9.34
N LEU A 9 52.71 -59.24 -9.11
CA LEU A 9 53.20 -58.86 -7.77
C LEU A 9 52.26 -57.88 -7.04
N TYR A 10 51.40 -57.17 -7.78
CA TYR A 10 50.43 -56.20 -7.27
C TYR A 10 49.05 -56.44 -7.90
N THR A 11 47.98 -56.23 -7.12
CA THR A 11 46.60 -56.17 -7.62
C THR A 11 46.09 -54.73 -7.59
N PHE A 12 45.48 -54.27 -8.69
CA PHE A 12 45.02 -52.89 -8.89
C PHE A 12 43.50 -52.75 -8.73
N GLU A 13 42.96 -53.37 -7.67
CA GLU A 13 41.52 -53.42 -7.40
C GLU A 13 41.14 -52.60 -6.15
N CYS A 14 42.10 -51.93 -5.50
CA CYS A 14 41.88 -51.23 -4.24
C CYS A 14 41.45 -49.78 -4.46
N HIS A 15 40.21 -49.46 -4.09
CA HIS A 15 39.66 -48.10 -4.14
C HIS A 15 40.08 -47.20 -2.97
N ASP A 16 40.89 -47.73 -2.04
CA ASP A 16 41.41 -46.98 -0.88
C ASP A 16 42.71 -46.26 -1.20
N THR A 17 43.28 -46.45 -2.38
CA THR A 17 44.48 -45.77 -2.81
C THR A 17 44.35 -45.28 -4.25
N ALA A 18 45.06 -44.21 -4.59
CA ALA A 18 45.07 -43.67 -5.94
C ALA A 18 46.43 -43.05 -6.25
N LEU A 19 46.82 -43.11 -7.51
CA LEU A 19 47.95 -42.35 -8.04
C LEU A 19 47.41 -41.23 -8.93
N CYS A 20 47.66 -39.98 -8.55
CA CYS A 20 47.03 -38.81 -9.15
C CYS A 20 48.04 -37.76 -9.59
N ALA A 21 47.72 -37.02 -10.65
CA ALA A 21 48.33 -35.72 -10.91
C ALA A 21 47.45 -34.65 -10.28
N ILE A 22 48.02 -33.84 -9.39
CA ILE A 22 47.32 -32.77 -8.67
C ILE A 22 47.87 -31.43 -9.18
N PRO A 23 47.02 -30.47 -9.60
CA PRO A 23 47.47 -29.15 -10.01
C PRO A 23 48.04 -28.37 -8.82
N PRO A 24 48.96 -27.41 -9.05
CA PRO A 24 49.40 -26.47 -8.02
C PRO A 24 48.22 -25.79 -7.31
N ARG A 25 48.34 -25.53 -6.01
CA ARG A 25 47.25 -25.06 -5.14
C ARG A 25 46.65 -23.72 -5.58
N GLU A 26 47.47 -22.86 -6.19
CA GLU A 26 47.06 -21.57 -6.75
C GLU A 26 46.02 -21.68 -7.88
N LEU A 27 45.87 -22.85 -8.49
CA LEU A 27 44.90 -23.09 -9.59
C LEU A 27 43.56 -23.67 -9.11
N TRP A 28 43.42 -23.97 -7.81
CA TRP A 28 42.24 -24.71 -7.31
C TRP A 28 40.99 -23.85 -7.23
N SER A 29 41.12 -22.56 -6.90
CA SER A 29 39.99 -21.70 -6.52
C SER A 29 38.90 -21.60 -7.58
N SER A 30 39.27 -21.62 -8.87
CA SER A 30 38.32 -21.51 -9.98
C SER A 30 37.45 -22.77 -10.10
N VAL A 31 38.06 -23.95 -10.05
CA VAL A 31 37.35 -25.22 -10.17
C VAL A 31 36.60 -25.60 -8.89
N ASP A 32 37.20 -25.33 -7.72
CA ASP A 32 36.58 -25.66 -6.43
C ASP A 32 35.33 -24.84 -6.15
N ARG A 33 35.19 -23.65 -6.76
CA ARG A 33 33.97 -22.84 -6.72
C ARG A 33 32.76 -23.61 -7.25
N LEU A 34 32.94 -24.41 -8.30
CA LEU A 34 31.88 -25.27 -8.83
C LEU A 34 31.84 -26.62 -8.11
N ARG A 35 33.00 -27.25 -7.84
CA ARG A 35 33.02 -28.56 -7.16
C ARG A 35 32.37 -28.53 -5.78
N CYS A 36 32.58 -27.49 -4.99
CA CYS A 36 31.96 -27.41 -3.65
C CYS A 36 30.43 -27.46 -3.70
N LEU A 37 29.85 -27.00 -4.80
CA LEU A 37 28.42 -26.94 -5.06
C LEU A 37 27.92 -28.21 -5.75
N TYR A 38 28.60 -28.65 -6.82
CA TYR A 38 28.11 -29.68 -7.75
C TYR A 38 28.82 -31.04 -7.63
N ASP A 39 29.96 -31.14 -6.93
CA ASP A 39 30.69 -32.39 -6.73
C ASP A 39 30.43 -32.97 -5.33
N LYS A 40 29.75 -34.13 -5.29
CA LYS A 40 29.50 -34.89 -4.06
C LYS A 40 30.80 -35.37 -3.39
N ALA A 41 31.87 -35.51 -4.16
CA ALA A 41 33.19 -35.96 -3.72
C ALA A 41 34.14 -34.82 -3.34
N TYR A 42 33.73 -33.55 -3.46
CA TYR A 42 34.57 -32.37 -3.19
C TYR A 42 35.28 -32.41 -1.84
N THR A 43 34.58 -32.80 -0.77
CA THR A 43 35.17 -32.86 0.58
C THR A 43 36.13 -34.03 0.76
N ALA A 44 36.03 -35.05 -0.10
CA ALA A 44 36.80 -36.28 -0.02
C ALA A 44 38.01 -36.31 -0.96
N TRP A 45 38.01 -35.52 -2.03
CA TRP A 45 39.06 -35.50 -3.04
C TRP A 45 39.49 -34.06 -3.36
N PRO A 46 40.80 -33.78 -3.43
CA PRO A 46 41.28 -32.53 -4.01
C PRO A 46 40.95 -32.48 -5.52
N PRO A 47 41.07 -31.32 -6.19
CA PRO A 47 41.20 -31.26 -7.65
C PRO A 47 42.33 -32.19 -8.10
N HIS A 48 42.04 -33.13 -9.00
CA HIS A 48 43.01 -34.14 -9.43
C HIS A 48 42.67 -34.74 -10.79
N ILE A 49 43.67 -35.38 -11.40
CA ILE A 49 43.52 -36.31 -12.53
C ILE A 49 44.03 -37.68 -12.06
N ASN A 50 43.22 -38.72 -12.22
CA ASN A 50 43.65 -40.08 -11.91
C ASN A 50 44.60 -40.61 -12.98
N ILE A 51 45.81 -41.00 -12.58
CA ILE A 51 46.78 -41.70 -13.43
C ILE A 51 46.54 -43.21 -13.34
N ILE A 52 46.46 -43.73 -12.11
CA ILE A 52 46.06 -45.12 -11.84
C ILE A 52 45.07 -45.12 -10.67
N TYR A 53 43.83 -45.52 -10.96
CA TYR A 53 42.77 -45.74 -9.98
C TYR A 53 41.81 -46.82 -10.52
N PRO A 54 41.47 -47.85 -9.74
CA PRO A 54 42.00 -48.19 -8.41
C PRO A 54 43.51 -48.50 -8.42
N PHE A 55 44.19 -48.36 -7.27
CA PHE A 55 45.65 -48.57 -7.16
C PHE A 55 45.96 -49.78 -6.25
N VAL A 56 47.18 -49.88 -5.70
CA VAL A 56 47.62 -51.01 -4.87
C VAL A 56 47.09 -50.89 -3.44
N ARG A 57 46.87 -52.00 -2.74
CA ARG A 57 46.39 -51.96 -1.35
C ARG A 57 47.30 -51.11 -0.43
N PRO A 58 46.75 -50.45 0.62
CA PRO A 58 47.52 -49.59 1.52
C PRO A 58 48.79 -50.24 2.08
N GLU A 59 48.76 -51.54 2.39
CA GLU A 59 49.90 -52.28 2.95
C GLU A 59 51.04 -52.48 1.95
N LEU A 60 50.77 -52.32 0.65
CA LEU A 60 51.74 -52.47 -0.44
C LEU A 60 52.23 -51.13 -1.00
N LEU A 61 51.74 -49.99 -0.48
CA LEU A 61 52.11 -48.65 -0.97
C LEU A 61 53.61 -48.39 -0.87
N GLU A 62 54.25 -48.79 0.24
CA GLU A 62 55.68 -48.58 0.43
C GLU A 62 56.51 -49.37 -0.60
N ASN A 63 56.15 -50.64 -0.83
CA ASN A 63 56.80 -51.48 -1.84
C ASN A 63 56.59 -50.93 -3.25
N ALA A 64 55.36 -50.55 -3.59
CA ALA A 64 55.04 -49.97 -4.90
C ALA A 64 55.78 -48.64 -5.13
N ALA A 65 55.84 -47.77 -4.11
CA ALA A 65 56.54 -46.50 -4.19
C ALA A 65 58.07 -46.69 -4.29
N GLN A 66 58.64 -47.71 -3.65
CA GLN A 66 60.05 -48.07 -3.80
C GLN A 66 60.39 -48.56 -5.22
N VAL A 67 59.50 -49.31 -5.88
CA VAL A 67 59.69 -49.74 -7.30
C VAL A 67 59.74 -48.52 -8.24
N LEU A 68 59.04 -47.45 -7.90
CA LEU A 68 59.03 -46.21 -8.68
C LEU A 68 60.21 -45.27 -8.37
N ARG A 69 60.99 -45.56 -7.32
CA ARG A 69 62.13 -44.73 -6.88
C ARG A 69 63.37 -44.95 -7.76
N GLY A 70 64.05 -43.87 -8.14
CA GLY A 70 65.29 -43.92 -8.95
C GLY A 70 65.08 -44.10 -10.46
N ASN A 71 63.83 -44.18 -10.88
CA ASN A 71 63.38 -44.29 -12.26
C ASN A 71 63.05 -42.89 -12.81
N ALA A 72 64.08 -42.11 -13.16
CA ALA A 72 63.90 -40.78 -13.72
C ALA A 72 63.12 -40.87 -15.05
N ILE A 73 62.04 -40.10 -15.16
CA ILE A 73 61.21 -40.07 -16.36
C ILE A 73 61.66 -38.85 -17.17
N GLU A 74 62.29 -39.09 -18.33
CA GLU A 74 62.86 -38.01 -19.17
C GLU A 74 61.85 -36.94 -19.60
N HIS A 75 60.54 -37.23 -19.56
CA HIS A 75 59.49 -36.35 -20.07
C HIS A 75 58.47 -36.01 -18.98
N GLN A 76 58.37 -34.72 -18.64
CA GLN A 76 57.33 -34.18 -17.76
C GLN A 76 56.11 -33.81 -18.60
N PRO A 77 54.95 -34.47 -18.43
CA PRO A 77 53.80 -34.20 -19.27
C PRO A 77 53.22 -32.81 -18.97
N GLN A 78 52.91 -32.08 -20.04
CA GLN A 78 52.14 -30.85 -19.95
C GLN A 78 50.65 -31.22 -19.88
N VAL A 79 49.94 -30.70 -18.88
CA VAL A 79 48.49 -30.84 -18.75
C VAL A 79 47.83 -29.51 -19.08
N ALA A 80 46.82 -29.55 -19.94
CA ALA A 80 45.99 -28.40 -20.28
C ALA A 80 44.51 -28.82 -20.30
N LEU A 81 43.81 -28.57 -19.20
CA LEU A 81 42.38 -28.85 -19.05
C LEU A 81 41.56 -27.70 -19.63
N ASP A 82 41.11 -27.83 -20.88
CA ASP A 82 40.54 -26.76 -21.71
C ASP A 82 39.23 -27.13 -22.41
N VAL A 83 38.75 -28.37 -22.24
CA VAL A 83 37.48 -28.84 -22.80
C VAL A 83 36.61 -29.43 -21.70
N ALA A 84 35.33 -29.07 -21.64
CA ALA A 84 34.37 -29.69 -20.74
C ALA A 84 33.54 -30.74 -21.46
N ASP A 85 33.40 -31.92 -20.85
CA ASP A 85 32.60 -33.04 -21.35
C ASP A 85 32.05 -33.86 -20.17
N PHE A 86 31.36 -34.97 -20.44
CA PHE A 86 30.78 -35.81 -19.39
C PHE A 86 30.92 -37.31 -19.66
N PHE A 87 30.96 -38.08 -18.57
CA PHE A 87 30.81 -39.53 -18.60
C PHE A 87 29.39 -39.91 -18.16
N LYS A 88 28.74 -40.76 -18.95
CA LYS A 88 27.44 -41.34 -18.61
C LYS A 88 27.64 -42.59 -17.76
N HIS A 89 27.10 -42.60 -16.54
CA HIS A 89 27.02 -43.79 -15.70
C HIS A 89 25.57 -44.28 -15.60
N LYS A 90 25.38 -45.44 -14.97
CA LYS A 90 24.05 -46.08 -14.86
C LYS A 90 22.98 -45.22 -14.17
N HIS A 91 23.39 -44.39 -13.20
CA HIS A 91 22.48 -43.65 -12.32
C HIS A 91 22.84 -42.15 -12.15
N HIS A 92 23.91 -41.69 -12.78
CA HIS A 92 24.36 -40.30 -12.73
C HIS A 92 25.35 -40.06 -13.88
N ASN A 93 25.72 -38.81 -14.10
CA ASN A 93 26.73 -38.39 -15.04
C ASN A 93 27.81 -37.61 -14.31
N THR A 94 29.06 -37.80 -14.70
CA THR A 94 30.19 -37.03 -14.18
C THR A 94 30.59 -36.00 -15.21
N ILE A 95 30.45 -34.71 -14.88
CA ILE A 95 30.90 -33.60 -15.71
C ILE A 95 32.35 -33.28 -15.31
N TYR A 96 33.22 -33.15 -16.31
CA TYR A 96 34.66 -33.01 -16.10
C TYR A 96 35.30 -32.01 -17.06
N LEU A 97 36.45 -31.48 -16.67
CA LEU A 97 37.39 -30.84 -17.58
C LEU A 97 38.40 -31.87 -18.07
N GLY A 98 38.51 -32.02 -19.38
CA GLY A 98 39.46 -32.87 -20.09
C GLY A 98 40.43 -32.03 -20.92
N GLN A 99 41.18 -32.69 -21.78
CA GLN A 99 42.19 -32.05 -22.63
C GLN A 99 41.84 -32.20 -24.11
N SER A 100 41.87 -31.09 -24.86
CA SER A 100 41.63 -31.06 -26.31
C SER A 100 42.83 -31.59 -27.12
N SER A 101 44.06 -31.33 -26.64
CA SER A 101 45.30 -31.70 -27.31
C SER A 101 45.59 -33.20 -27.20
N LYS A 102 45.53 -33.90 -28.34
CA LYS A 102 45.90 -35.33 -28.43
C LYS A 102 47.34 -35.58 -27.99
N ASP A 103 48.26 -34.63 -28.22
CA ASP A 103 49.66 -34.77 -27.83
C ASP A 103 49.83 -34.76 -26.31
N ASN A 104 49.12 -33.87 -25.60
CA ASN A 104 49.15 -33.81 -24.14
C ASN A 104 48.52 -35.07 -23.51
N VAL A 105 47.41 -35.55 -24.08
CA VAL A 105 46.79 -36.84 -23.68
C VAL A 105 47.78 -37.99 -23.85
N ASN A 106 48.47 -38.06 -24.99
CA ASN A 106 49.48 -39.08 -25.27
C ASN A 106 50.67 -39.03 -24.30
N GLN A 107 51.10 -37.84 -23.86
CA GLN A 107 52.17 -37.70 -22.87
C GLN A 107 51.78 -38.28 -21.51
N LEU A 108 50.56 -38.01 -21.02
CA LEU A 108 50.06 -38.61 -19.79
C LEU A 108 49.80 -40.12 -19.93
N ALA A 109 49.33 -40.57 -21.10
CA ALA A 109 49.17 -42.00 -21.38
C ALA A 109 50.52 -42.74 -21.36
N LYS A 110 51.58 -42.13 -21.89
CA LYS A 110 52.96 -42.65 -21.79
C LYS A 110 53.43 -42.72 -20.34
N LEU A 111 53.17 -41.69 -19.53
CA LEU A 111 53.48 -41.70 -18.09
C LEU A 111 52.74 -42.85 -17.38
N LYS A 112 51.43 -42.99 -17.61
CA LYS A 112 50.63 -44.10 -17.08
C LYS A 112 51.21 -45.46 -17.49
N SER A 113 51.49 -45.65 -18.79
CA SER A 113 52.05 -46.90 -19.33
C SER A 113 53.42 -47.23 -18.71
N TYR A 114 54.28 -46.24 -18.53
CA TYR A 114 55.57 -46.40 -17.88
C TYR A 114 55.41 -46.90 -16.43
N ILE A 115 54.56 -46.24 -15.64
CA ILE A 115 54.31 -46.60 -14.24
C ILE A 115 53.62 -47.96 -14.13
N SER A 116 52.61 -48.24 -14.96
CA SER A 116 51.94 -49.53 -15.05
C SER A 116 52.92 -50.66 -15.38
N LYS A 117 53.85 -50.45 -16.32
CA LYS A 117 54.89 -51.42 -16.67
C LYS A 117 55.87 -51.64 -15.52
N ALA A 118 56.30 -50.57 -14.84
CA ALA A 118 57.19 -50.66 -13.68
C ALA A 118 56.57 -51.49 -12.55
N LEU A 119 55.25 -51.37 -12.35
CA LEU A 119 54.50 -52.10 -11.33
C LEU A 119 53.94 -53.45 -11.83
N GLY A 120 54.30 -53.91 -13.03
CA GLY A 120 53.91 -55.23 -13.54
C GLY A 120 52.42 -55.40 -13.85
N GLN A 121 51.70 -54.32 -14.19
CA GLN A 121 50.31 -54.37 -14.60
C GLN A 121 50.17 -55.00 -16.01
N PRO A 122 49.27 -55.99 -16.25
CA PRO A 122 49.13 -56.67 -17.54
C PRO A 122 48.74 -55.73 -18.70
N GLN A 123 49.34 -55.92 -19.89
CA GLN A 123 49.06 -55.09 -21.09
C GLN A 123 47.60 -55.17 -21.58
N ASP A 124 46.88 -56.27 -21.35
CA ASP A 124 45.46 -56.39 -21.71
C ASP A 124 44.53 -55.54 -20.82
N SER A 125 45.06 -54.95 -19.72
CA SER A 125 44.33 -54.05 -18.82
C SER A 125 44.63 -52.56 -19.07
N THR A 126 45.50 -52.23 -20.02
CA THR A 126 45.69 -50.83 -20.45
C THR A 126 44.63 -50.49 -21.49
N ASP A 127 43.45 -50.12 -20.98
CA ASP A 127 42.26 -49.66 -21.71
C ASP A 127 42.59 -48.87 -22.98
N GLU A 128 41.92 -49.23 -24.08
CA GLU A 128 41.85 -48.46 -25.33
C GLU A 128 41.31 -47.02 -25.14
N ASN A 129 40.93 -46.59 -23.92
CA ASN A 129 40.31 -45.29 -23.63
C ASN A 129 40.81 -44.64 -22.32
N PHE A 130 42.12 -44.36 -22.16
CA PHE A 130 42.58 -43.47 -21.09
C PHE A 130 42.20 -42.01 -21.38
N THR A 131 41.18 -41.49 -20.69
CA THR A 131 40.75 -40.10 -20.79
C THR A 131 41.19 -39.33 -19.54
N PRO A 132 42.28 -38.55 -19.58
CA PRO A 132 42.70 -37.72 -18.44
C PRO A 132 41.68 -36.60 -18.20
N HIS A 133 41.11 -36.58 -17.02
CA HIS A 133 40.02 -35.66 -16.67
C HIS A 133 40.07 -35.23 -15.20
N MET A 134 39.45 -34.08 -14.92
CA MET A 134 39.20 -33.56 -13.58
C MET A 134 37.69 -33.36 -13.40
N THR A 135 37.11 -34.06 -12.43
CA THR A 135 35.68 -33.91 -12.10
C THR A 135 35.36 -32.50 -11.61
N ILE A 136 34.31 -31.91 -12.16
CA ILE A 136 33.76 -30.60 -11.78
C ILE A 136 32.45 -30.76 -11.01
N GLY A 137 31.62 -31.72 -11.39
CA GLY A 137 30.35 -31.98 -10.72
C GLY A 137 29.66 -33.21 -11.26
N GLN A 138 28.52 -33.55 -10.67
CA GLN A 138 27.67 -34.63 -11.15
C GLN A 138 26.25 -34.15 -11.44
N SER A 139 25.61 -34.77 -12.44
CA SER A 139 24.16 -34.63 -12.72
C SER A 139 23.48 -36.00 -12.68
N GLU A 140 22.16 -36.05 -12.63
CA GLU A 140 21.41 -37.31 -12.59
C GLU A 140 21.02 -37.78 -14.00
N ASP A 141 20.23 -36.98 -14.70
CA ASP A 141 19.81 -37.22 -16.09
C ASP A 141 20.66 -36.38 -17.04
N ALA A 142 21.11 -36.99 -18.15
CA ALA A 142 21.94 -36.33 -19.16
C ALA A 142 21.11 -35.50 -20.15
N GLU A 143 19.82 -35.79 -20.28
CA GLU A 143 18.91 -35.07 -21.19
C GLU A 143 18.15 -33.94 -20.47
N ALA A 144 18.27 -33.86 -19.13
CA ALA A 144 17.59 -32.84 -18.34
C ALA A 144 18.34 -31.50 -18.38
N ALA A 145 17.59 -30.39 -18.38
CA ALA A 145 18.15 -29.04 -18.43
C ALA A 145 19.27 -28.77 -17.38
N PRO A 146 19.17 -29.19 -16.10
CA PRO A 146 20.24 -28.98 -15.12
C PRO A 146 21.60 -29.59 -15.52
N HIS A 147 21.60 -30.69 -16.27
CA HIS A 147 22.85 -31.27 -16.81
C HIS A 147 23.49 -30.36 -17.83
N HIS A 148 22.70 -29.90 -18.80
CA HIS A 148 23.20 -29.01 -19.85
C HIS A 148 23.70 -27.68 -19.28
N PHE A 149 22.98 -27.09 -18.32
CA PHE A 149 23.43 -25.87 -17.63
C PHE A 149 24.76 -26.09 -16.89
N LEU A 150 24.91 -27.19 -16.16
CA LEU A 150 26.17 -27.49 -15.45
C LEU A 150 27.32 -27.76 -16.43
N LEU A 151 27.05 -28.45 -17.55
CA LEU A 151 28.04 -28.71 -18.58
C LEU A 151 28.49 -27.40 -19.25
N GLU A 152 27.55 -26.52 -19.60
CA GLU A 152 27.86 -25.20 -20.15
C GLU A 152 28.64 -24.34 -19.15
N LYS A 153 28.25 -24.36 -17.87
CA LYS A 153 29.00 -23.70 -16.79
C LYS A 153 30.44 -24.20 -16.68
N ALA A 154 30.67 -25.51 -16.85
CA ALA A 154 32.02 -26.06 -16.88
C ALA A 154 32.82 -25.60 -18.11
N ARG A 155 32.17 -25.37 -19.28
CA ARG A 155 32.82 -24.81 -20.47
C ARG A 155 33.28 -23.37 -20.29
N LEU A 156 32.61 -22.61 -19.41
CA LEU A 156 32.96 -21.23 -19.08
C LEU A 156 34.16 -21.12 -18.12
N LEU A 157 34.66 -22.22 -17.56
CA LEU A 157 35.86 -22.19 -16.71
C LEU A 157 37.11 -21.85 -17.52
N ALA A 158 37.99 -21.03 -16.94
CA ALA A 158 39.29 -20.74 -17.53
C ALA A 158 40.14 -22.01 -17.65
N PRO A 159 40.84 -22.24 -18.78
CA PRO A 159 41.69 -23.41 -18.95
C PRO A 159 42.76 -23.54 -17.86
N ILE A 160 42.88 -24.73 -17.26
CA ILE A 160 43.90 -25.00 -16.23
C ILE A 160 45.08 -25.69 -16.88
N THR A 161 46.24 -25.04 -16.86
CA THR A 161 47.46 -25.55 -17.47
C THR A 161 48.61 -25.62 -16.46
N TRP A 162 49.25 -26.78 -16.36
CA TRP A 162 50.46 -26.95 -15.54
C TRP A 162 51.35 -28.07 -16.06
N GLN A 163 52.62 -28.04 -15.67
CA GLN A 163 53.57 -29.12 -15.93
C GLN A 163 53.55 -30.10 -14.76
N VAL A 164 53.33 -31.39 -15.02
CA VAL A 164 53.32 -32.42 -13.98
C VAL A 164 54.76 -32.74 -13.59
N ARG A 165 55.24 -32.12 -12.52
CA ARG A 165 56.58 -32.37 -11.96
C ARG A 165 56.59 -33.51 -10.94
N GLU A 166 55.46 -33.73 -10.30
CA GLU A 166 55.27 -34.79 -9.31
C GLU A 166 53.90 -35.46 -9.47
N VAL A 167 53.84 -36.74 -9.11
CA VAL A 167 52.59 -37.49 -8.96
C VAL A 167 52.35 -37.79 -7.49
N ALA A 168 51.12 -37.61 -7.04
CA ALA A 168 50.71 -37.80 -5.65
C ALA A 168 50.15 -39.21 -5.46
N ILE A 169 50.60 -39.87 -4.39
CA ILE A 169 50.03 -41.12 -3.91
C ILE A 169 49.06 -40.77 -2.80
N LEU A 170 47.78 -41.12 -2.99
CA LEU A 170 46.71 -40.85 -2.04
C LEU A 170 46.28 -42.14 -1.34
N VAL A 171 45.94 -42.02 -0.06
CA VAL A 171 45.39 -43.11 0.77
C VAL A 171 44.12 -42.65 1.49
N ARG A 172 43.11 -43.50 1.51
CA ARG A 172 41.80 -43.24 2.14
C ARG A 172 41.89 -43.44 3.65
N GLU A 173 41.27 -42.54 4.41
CA GLU A 173 41.27 -42.62 5.87
C GLU A 173 40.46 -43.84 6.40
N PRO A 174 41.05 -44.71 7.26
CA PRO A 174 40.36 -45.90 7.77
C PRO A 174 39.31 -45.60 8.85
N LEU A 175 39.52 -44.55 9.67
CA LEU A 175 38.79 -44.25 10.92
C LEU A 175 38.20 -42.84 10.90
N ALA A 176 37.08 -42.63 10.22
CA ALA A 176 36.19 -41.50 10.49
C ALA A 176 34.90 -42.05 11.14
N GLN A 177 34.75 -41.81 12.44
CA GLN A 177 33.56 -42.20 13.19
C GLN A 177 32.34 -41.37 12.72
N SER A 178 31.24 -42.05 12.39
CA SER A 178 29.86 -41.54 12.49
C SER A 178 29.35 -40.46 11.52
N GLY A 179 29.70 -40.50 10.23
CA GLY A 179 29.04 -39.69 9.19
C GLY A 179 28.80 -40.46 7.88
N SER A 180 27.62 -40.32 7.26
CA SER A 180 27.24 -41.03 6.02
C SER A 180 27.90 -40.49 4.74
N GLY A 181 29.08 -39.86 4.84
CA GLY A 181 29.77 -39.19 3.75
C GLY A 181 30.92 -40.00 3.13
N PRO A 182 31.40 -39.63 1.92
CA PRO A 182 32.56 -40.27 1.30
C PRO A 182 33.82 -40.05 2.16
N LYS A 183 34.55 -41.12 2.46
CA LYS A 183 35.78 -41.06 3.26
C LYS A 183 36.87 -40.25 2.52
N PRO A 184 37.58 -39.34 3.21
CA PRO A 184 38.56 -38.46 2.58
C PRO A 184 39.84 -39.20 2.16
N MET A 185 40.39 -38.77 1.02
CA MET A 185 41.71 -39.15 0.52
C MET A 185 42.76 -38.19 1.09
N LYS A 186 43.82 -38.75 1.68
CA LYS A 186 44.94 -38.01 2.25
C LYS A 186 46.21 -38.22 1.44
N LEU A 187 47.08 -37.23 1.41
CA LEU A 187 48.39 -37.33 0.75
C LEU A 187 49.29 -38.29 1.54
N TRP A 188 49.64 -39.43 0.96
CA TRP A 188 50.62 -40.35 1.56
C TRP A 188 52.05 -39.95 1.22
N GLY A 189 52.29 -39.54 -0.03
CA GLY A 189 53.58 -39.04 -0.50
C GLY A 189 53.53 -38.55 -1.94
N THR A 190 54.59 -37.89 -2.41
CA THR A 190 54.75 -37.46 -3.80
C THR A 190 56.00 -38.06 -4.42
N LEU A 191 55.91 -38.43 -5.69
CA LEU A 191 57.03 -38.90 -6.50
C LEU A 191 57.40 -37.81 -7.51
N ASN A 192 58.59 -37.24 -7.36
CA ASN A 192 59.13 -36.26 -8.31
C ASN A 192 59.61 -36.98 -9.58
N LEU A 193 59.05 -36.61 -10.74
CA LEU A 193 59.29 -37.31 -12.00
C LEU A 193 60.70 -37.08 -12.58
N GLU A 194 61.31 -35.94 -12.28
CA GLU A 194 62.64 -35.54 -12.78
C GLU A 194 63.77 -36.24 -12.02
N SER A 195 63.72 -36.19 -10.68
CA SER A 195 64.74 -36.76 -9.80
C SER A 195 64.49 -38.23 -9.45
N GLY A 196 63.28 -38.74 -9.68
CA GLY A 196 62.84 -40.05 -9.20
C GLY A 196 62.82 -40.15 -7.66
N THR A 197 62.79 -39.01 -6.96
CA THR A 197 62.80 -38.93 -5.50
C THR A 197 61.38 -39.07 -4.97
N LEU A 198 61.19 -39.99 -4.02
CA LEU A 198 59.95 -40.14 -3.27
C LEU A 198 60.02 -39.31 -1.98
N THR A 199 59.07 -38.40 -1.81
CA THR A 199 58.86 -37.65 -0.57
C THR A 199 57.65 -38.22 0.14
N GLN A 200 57.88 -38.97 1.22
CA GLN A 200 56.81 -39.54 2.03
C GLN A 200 56.45 -38.59 3.18
N THR A 201 55.15 -38.46 3.44
CA THR A 201 54.66 -37.71 4.61
C THR A 201 54.82 -38.55 5.88
N THR A 202 55.12 -37.92 7.02
CA THR A 202 55.23 -38.62 8.33
C THR A 202 53.91 -39.23 8.77
N GLN A 203 52.79 -38.60 8.41
CA GLN A 203 51.42 -39.11 8.50
C GLN A 203 50.64 -38.57 7.29
N PRO A 204 49.66 -39.33 6.74
CA PRO A 204 48.88 -38.87 5.60
C PRO A 204 48.25 -37.50 5.84
N GLN A 205 48.60 -36.52 5.01
CA GLN A 205 48.20 -35.12 5.17
C GLN A 205 46.83 -34.84 4.54
N ASN A 206 46.05 -33.99 5.20
CA ASN A 206 44.80 -33.50 4.63
C ASN A 206 45.07 -32.47 3.55
N PHE A 207 44.18 -32.39 2.55
CA PHE A 207 44.20 -31.29 1.59
C PHE A 207 43.38 -30.07 2.04
N ASN A 208 42.56 -30.26 3.09
CA ASN A 208 41.53 -29.35 3.57
C ASN A 208 41.97 -28.36 4.67
N ASP A 209 43.27 -28.10 4.84
CA ASP A 209 43.80 -27.21 5.90
C ASP A 209 43.21 -25.77 5.90
N ARG A 210 42.49 -25.38 4.84
CA ARG A 210 41.71 -24.13 4.76
C ARG A 210 40.32 -24.16 5.41
N LEU A 211 39.75 -25.29 5.80
CA LEU A 211 38.44 -25.29 6.49
C LEU A 211 38.50 -24.50 7.82
N GLU A 212 39.67 -24.41 8.45
CA GLU A 212 39.87 -23.62 9.67
C GLU A 212 40.24 -22.15 9.40
N GLU A 213 40.92 -21.83 8.29
CA GLU A 213 41.23 -20.43 7.87
C GLU A 213 40.03 -19.66 7.29
N ILE A 214 38.95 -20.35 6.89
CA ILE A 214 37.68 -19.75 6.41
C ILE A 214 36.96 -18.90 7.48
N SER A 215 37.43 -18.91 8.73
CA SER A 215 36.90 -18.09 9.82
C SER A 215 37.12 -16.58 9.66
N ARG A 216 37.93 -16.11 8.70
CA ARG A 216 38.08 -14.66 8.39
C ARG A 216 37.26 -14.29 7.15
N VAL A 217 36.21 -13.49 7.36
CA VAL A 217 35.40 -12.88 6.29
C VAL A 217 36.32 -12.11 5.34
N THR A 218 36.47 -12.60 4.10
CA THR A 218 37.28 -11.94 3.08
C THR A 218 36.36 -11.33 2.05
N PHE A 219 36.31 -9.99 2.01
CA PHE A 219 35.60 -9.25 1.00
C PHE A 219 36.40 -9.24 -0.31
N GLN A 220 35.71 -9.46 -1.42
CA GLN A 220 36.27 -9.30 -2.76
C GLN A 220 35.79 -7.98 -3.37
N PRO A 221 36.63 -7.33 -4.19
CA PRO A 221 36.25 -6.10 -4.88
C PRO A 221 35.10 -6.34 -5.85
N ALA A 222 34.24 -5.33 -6.02
CA ALA A 222 33.35 -5.27 -7.18
C ALA A 222 34.15 -5.21 -8.48
N HIS A 223 33.55 -5.66 -9.57
CA HIS A 223 34.02 -5.32 -10.90
C HIS A 223 33.58 -3.90 -11.25
N CYS A 224 34.36 -3.20 -12.08
CA CYS A 224 34.06 -1.84 -12.51
C CYS A 224 34.28 -1.61 -14.01
N PHE A 225 33.51 -0.68 -14.57
CA PHE A 225 33.73 -0.14 -15.91
C PHE A 225 34.44 1.21 -15.79
N SER A 226 35.62 1.36 -16.41
CA SER A 226 36.36 2.63 -16.43
C SER A 226 35.68 3.68 -17.32
N GLU A 227 35.09 3.23 -18.43
CA GLU A 227 34.15 3.97 -19.28
C GLU A 227 33.04 3.01 -19.75
N PRO A 228 31.82 3.49 -20.08
CA PRO A 228 30.72 2.63 -20.53
C PRO A 228 31.06 1.78 -21.77
N SER A 229 31.97 2.24 -22.63
CA SER A 229 32.40 1.53 -23.84
C SER A 229 33.57 0.55 -23.61
N LYS A 230 34.23 0.61 -22.45
CA LYS A 230 35.42 -0.18 -22.13
C LYS A 230 35.06 -1.54 -21.50
N PRO A 231 35.96 -2.54 -21.60
CA PRO A 231 35.76 -3.85 -20.98
C PRO A 231 35.72 -3.74 -19.45
N LEU A 232 35.08 -4.72 -18.81
CA LEU A 232 34.98 -4.80 -17.37
C LEU A 232 36.34 -5.14 -16.74
N GLU A 233 36.73 -4.39 -15.71
CA GLU A 233 37.96 -4.62 -14.97
C GLU A 233 37.65 -4.98 -13.51
N LYS A 234 38.52 -5.75 -12.85
CA LYS A 234 38.42 -5.94 -11.39
C LYS A 234 38.87 -4.66 -10.71
N ASN A 235 38.05 -4.10 -9.81
CA ASN A 235 38.44 -2.93 -9.05
C ASN A 235 39.46 -3.32 -7.96
N ASN A 236 40.73 -3.45 -8.32
CA ASN A 236 41.79 -3.83 -7.38
C ASN A 236 42.10 -2.76 -6.32
N SER A 237 41.42 -1.60 -6.36
CA SER A 237 41.55 -0.51 -5.39
C SER A 237 40.20 -0.08 -4.77
N PRO A 238 39.50 -0.92 -4.00
CA PRO A 238 38.33 -0.47 -3.24
C PRO A 238 38.72 0.35 -2.00
N ALA A 239 39.98 0.23 -1.58
CA ALA A 239 40.47 0.60 -0.27
C ALA A 239 41.43 1.80 -0.33
N HIS A 240 41.04 2.87 0.36
CA HIS A 240 41.90 3.93 0.90
C HIS A 240 42.79 4.66 -0.11
N THR A 241 42.24 5.64 -0.83
CA THR A 241 42.98 6.90 -0.87
C THR A 241 42.95 7.47 0.56
N PRO A 242 44.11 7.79 1.18
CA PRO A 242 44.16 8.35 2.53
C PRO A 242 43.33 9.63 2.72
N ASP A 243 42.89 10.26 1.60
CA ASP A 243 42.14 11.50 1.54
C ASP A 243 40.64 11.35 1.16
N ALA A 244 40.11 10.14 0.91
CA ALA A 244 38.67 10.00 0.62
C ALA A 244 37.84 10.07 1.91
N THR A 245 37.41 11.27 2.28
CA THR A 245 36.37 11.48 3.30
C THR A 245 35.11 10.72 2.92
N GLY A 246 34.67 9.79 3.78
CA GLY A 246 33.43 9.04 3.58
C GLY A 246 32.23 9.97 3.42
N LEU A 247 31.40 9.71 2.40
CA LEU A 247 30.27 10.55 2.03
C LEU A 247 29.02 10.13 2.80
N VAL A 248 28.40 11.08 3.50
CA VAL A 248 27.07 10.90 4.08
C VAL A 248 26.04 11.46 3.12
N LEU A 249 25.17 10.60 2.59
CA LEU A 249 24.19 10.97 1.57
C LEU A 249 22.93 11.56 2.20
N ASP A 250 22.37 12.63 1.64
CA ASP A 250 21.05 13.11 2.09
C ASP A 250 19.92 12.17 1.61
N ARG A 251 20.16 11.44 0.51
CA ARG A 251 19.23 10.48 -0.08
C ARG A 251 19.96 9.23 -0.59
N LEU A 252 19.31 8.08 -0.47
CA LEU A 252 19.77 6.82 -1.04
C LEU A 252 18.60 6.08 -1.65
N VAL A 253 18.73 5.65 -2.90
CA VAL A 253 17.70 4.87 -3.59
C VAL A 253 18.15 3.42 -3.78
N VAL A 254 17.35 2.48 -3.28
CA VAL A 254 17.59 1.04 -3.41
C VAL A 254 16.45 0.41 -4.20
N ALA A 255 16.78 -0.48 -5.13
CA ALA A 255 15.82 -1.30 -5.86
C ALA A 255 16.13 -2.80 -5.73
N SER A 256 15.09 -3.62 -5.82
CA SER A 256 15.17 -5.09 -5.88
C SER A 256 14.29 -5.61 -7.01
N TYR A 257 14.77 -6.60 -7.76
CA TYR A 257 14.00 -7.21 -8.84
C TYR A 257 14.41 -8.67 -9.08
N ASN A 258 13.47 -9.60 -8.87
CA ASN A 258 13.64 -10.99 -9.30
C ASN A 258 13.48 -11.04 -10.81
N VAL A 259 14.50 -11.51 -11.54
CA VAL A 259 14.50 -11.49 -13.02
C VAL A 259 14.01 -12.81 -13.63
N LEU A 260 13.68 -13.81 -12.79
CA LEU A 260 13.28 -15.17 -13.14
C LEU A 260 14.33 -15.90 -13.97
N ALA A 261 14.88 -16.99 -13.43
CA ALA A 261 15.88 -17.78 -14.17
C ALA A 261 15.27 -18.60 -15.33
N GLU A 262 16.08 -18.82 -16.37
CA GLU A 262 15.76 -19.78 -17.43
C GLU A 262 15.99 -21.21 -16.93
N PHE A 263 14.91 -21.97 -16.69
CA PHE A 263 14.99 -23.36 -16.24
C PHE A 263 14.93 -24.39 -17.38
N GLU A 264 14.53 -23.96 -18.59
CA GLU A 264 14.46 -24.82 -19.77
C GLU A 264 15.76 -24.75 -20.60
N TRP A 265 16.11 -25.87 -21.24
CA TRP A 265 17.25 -25.95 -22.15
C TRP A 265 16.79 -26.18 -23.59
N PRO A 266 17.29 -25.42 -24.59
CA PRO A 266 18.21 -24.28 -24.45
C PRO A 266 17.54 -23.06 -23.78
N PRO A 267 18.31 -22.20 -23.10
CA PRO A 267 17.78 -21.01 -22.43
C PRO A 267 17.11 -20.07 -23.42
N GLN A 268 15.94 -19.55 -23.06
CA GLN A 268 15.17 -18.65 -23.92
C GLN A 268 15.51 -17.18 -23.62
N SER A 269 16.18 -16.49 -24.54
CA SER A 269 16.63 -15.10 -24.33
C SER A 269 15.59 -14.01 -24.64
N HIS A 270 14.37 -14.37 -25.03
CA HIS A 270 13.35 -13.42 -25.48
C HIS A 270 12.94 -12.40 -24.40
N ARG A 271 13.11 -12.72 -23.11
CA ARG A 271 12.84 -11.81 -21.97
C ARG A 271 13.99 -10.86 -21.65
N HIS A 272 15.20 -11.12 -22.13
CA HIS A 272 16.40 -10.37 -21.71
C HIS A 272 16.30 -8.87 -22.07
N ALA A 273 15.90 -8.55 -23.30
CA ALA A 273 15.76 -7.14 -23.71
C ALA A 273 14.63 -6.41 -22.94
N PRO A 274 13.41 -6.97 -22.77
CA PRO A 274 12.41 -6.42 -21.88
C PRO A 274 12.88 -6.22 -20.43
N LEU A 275 13.65 -7.17 -19.86
CA LEU A 275 14.22 -7.04 -18.50
C LEU A 275 15.18 -5.84 -18.40
N VAL A 276 16.07 -5.68 -19.37
CA VAL A 276 16.99 -4.53 -19.44
C VAL A 276 16.20 -3.22 -19.59
N GLN A 277 15.16 -3.20 -20.42
CA GLN A 277 14.30 -2.03 -20.59
C GLN A 277 13.58 -1.65 -19.28
N ASN A 278 13.09 -2.65 -18.52
CA ASN A 278 12.48 -2.42 -17.21
C ASN A 278 13.46 -1.73 -16.25
N LEU A 279 14.72 -2.18 -16.20
CA LEU A 279 15.79 -1.59 -15.37
C LEU A 279 16.21 -0.18 -15.84
N LEU A 280 16.05 0.11 -17.14
CA LEU A 280 16.31 1.44 -17.71
C LEU A 280 15.14 2.42 -17.52
N SER A 281 13.96 1.95 -17.12
CA SER A 281 12.81 2.82 -16.87
C SER A 281 13.10 3.84 -15.75
N ALA A 282 12.47 5.02 -15.82
CA ALA A 282 12.58 6.04 -14.77
C ALA A 282 12.07 5.53 -13.41
N GLN A 283 11.11 4.61 -13.41
CA GLN A 283 10.55 3.99 -12.21
C GLN A 283 11.52 3.01 -11.53
N ALA A 284 12.49 2.45 -12.27
CA ALA A 284 13.53 1.56 -11.73
C ALA A 284 14.82 2.29 -11.35
N ALA A 285 14.94 3.59 -11.64
CA ALA A 285 16.18 4.35 -11.43
C ALA A 285 16.58 4.40 -9.94
N ALA A 286 17.68 3.74 -9.60
CA ALA A 286 18.19 3.61 -8.24
C ALA A 286 19.68 3.98 -8.15
N ASP A 287 20.22 3.98 -6.94
CA ASP A 287 21.66 4.09 -6.69
C ASP A 287 22.29 2.70 -6.47
N VAL A 288 21.50 1.77 -5.94
CA VAL A 288 21.84 0.35 -5.78
C VAL A 288 20.68 -0.50 -6.27
N VAL A 289 20.97 -1.50 -7.10
CA VAL A 289 19.99 -2.47 -7.61
C VAL A 289 20.40 -3.87 -7.19
N VAL A 290 19.48 -4.62 -6.61
CA VAL A 290 19.64 -6.04 -6.28
C VAL A 290 18.83 -6.87 -7.26
N LEU A 291 19.47 -7.82 -7.92
CA LEU A 291 18.85 -8.75 -8.86
C LEU A 291 18.93 -10.16 -8.32
N GLN A 292 17.79 -10.85 -8.25
CA GLN A 292 17.69 -12.27 -7.88
C GLN A 292 17.49 -13.13 -9.12
N GLU A 293 17.96 -14.38 -9.06
CA GLU A 293 17.82 -15.38 -10.13
C GLU A 293 18.60 -15.05 -11.41
N VAL A 294 19.71 -14.33 -11.29
CA VAL A 294 20.56 -14.03 -12.45
C VAL A 294 21.31 -15.29 -12.89
N THR A 295 21.19 -15.62 -14.18
CA THR A 295 21.83 -16.76 -14.85
C THR A 295 23.09 -16.34 -15.61
N ASP A 296 23.94 -17.32 -15.98
CA ASP A 296 25.11 -17.08 -16.82
C ASP A 296 24.75 -16.57 -18.23
N HIS A 297 23.52 -16.81 -18.68
CA HIS A 297 23.03 -16.40 -19.99
C HIS A 297 22.47 -14.96 -19.97
N PHE A 298 21.82 -14.55 -18.89
CA PHE A 298 21.28 -13.20 -18.78
C PHE A 298 22.36 -12.16 -18.41
N LEU A 299 23.35 -12.51 -17.59
CA LEU A 299 24.36 -11.55 -17.13
C LEU A 299 25.15 -10.86 -18.26
N PRO A 300 25.59 -11.55 -19.33
CA PRO A 300 26.22 -10.90 -20.48
C PRO A 300 25.31 -9.89 -21.17
N ASP A 301 24.03 -10.20 -21.38
CA ASP A 301 23.08 -9.29 -22.02
C ASP A 301 22.78 -8.06 -21.15
N LEU A 302 22.67 -8.27 -19.83
CA LEU A 302 22.54 -7.20 -18.85
C LEU A 302 23.73 -6.23 -18.89
N LEU A 303 24.96 -6.77 -18.88
CA LEU A 303 26.19 -5.97 -18.87
C LEU A 303 26.61 -5.48 -20.26
N GLY A 304 26.03 -6.03 -21.34
CA GLY A 304 26.21 -5.54 -22.71
C GLY A 304 25.58 -4.17 -22.94
N SER A 305 24.54 -3.82 -22.18
CA SER A 305 23.88 -2.52 -22.24
C SER A 305 24.81 -1.37 -21.80
N GLU A 306 25.26 -0.56 -22.74
CA GLU A 306 26.09 0.62 -22.46
C GLU A 306 25.38 1.62 -21.54
N GLU A 307 24.06 1.78 -21.69
CA GLU A 307 23.27 2.68 -20.84
C GLU A 307 23.22 2.21 -19.39
N LEU A 308 23.05 0.90 -19.15
CA LEU A 308 23.10 0.35 -17.78
C LEU A 308 24.50 0.48 -17.18
N ARG A 309 25.57 0.23 -17.96
CA ARG A 309 26.95 0.44 -17.50
C ARG A 309 27.23 1.90 -17.13
N GLY A 310 26.68 2.84 -17.91
CA GLY A 310 26.74 4.26 -17.59
C GLY A 310 25.98 4.65 -16.30
N ARG A 311 24.87 3.96 -15.99
CA ARG A 311 24.11 4.18 -14.75
C ARG A 311 24.71 3.48 -13.54
N TYR A 312 25.31 2.31 -13.72
CA TYR A 312 25.83 1.45 -12.66
C TYR A 312 27.24 0.94 -13.01
N PRO A 313 28.28 1.75 -12.77
CA PRO A 313 29.65 1.40 -13.09
C PRO A 313 30.21 0.23 -12.26
N TYR A 314 29.57 -0.16 -11.16
CA TYR A 314 30.05 -1.24 -10.27
C TYR A 314 29.07 -2.41 -10.23
N VAL A 315 29.60 -3.64 -10.37
CA VAL A 315 28.82 -4.89 -10.34
C VAL A 315 29.51 -5.95 -9.51
N SER A 316 28.73 -6.79 -8.81
CA SER A 316 29.31 -7.84 -7.95
C SER A 316 30.01 -8.92 -8.78
N HIS A 317 29.46 -9.32 -9.93
CA HIS A 317 30.00 -10.38 -10.79
C HIS A 317 30.29 -9.85 -12.20
N GLY A 318 31.38 -10.31 -12.82
CA GLY A 318 31.66 -10.06 -14.24
C GLY A 318 30.95 -11.05 -15.17
N PRO A 319 30.81 -10.72 -16.47
CA PRO A 319 30.13 -11.57 -17.42
C PRO A 319 31.02 -12.78 -17.77
N PRO A 320 30.51 -14.02 -17.75
CA PRO A 320 31.33 -15.23 -17.87
C PRO A 320 32.10 -15.39 -19.19
N ASP A 321 31.70 -14.66 -20.24
CA ASP A 321 32.32 -14.64 -21.57
C ASP A 321 33.55 -13.73 -21.66
N SER A 322 33.82 -12.91 -20.63
CA SER A 322 34.98 -12.02 -20.60
C SER A 322 36.24 -12.70 -20.06
N ILE A 323 37.40 -12.38 -20.66
CA ILE A 323 38.69 -12.96 -20.29
C ILE A 323 39.00 -12.68 -18.81
N GLY A 324 39.03 -13.72 -17.98
CA GLY A 324 39.33 -13.64 -16.55
C GLY A 324 38.12 -13.46 -15.63
N ALA A 325 36.89 -13.42 -16.17
CA ALA A 325 35.67 -13.62 -15.41
C ALA A 325 35.35 -15.12 -15.30
N GLU A 326 34.86 -15.54 -14.14
CA GLU A 326 34.49 -16.93 -13.88
C GLU A 326 32.96 -17.07 -13.96
N PRO A 327 32.43 -18.25 -14.29
CA PRO A 327 31.00 -18.49 -14.28
C PRO A 327 30.39 -18.24 -12.90
N LEU A 328 29.11 -17.88 -12.89
CA LEU A 328 28.37 -17.73 -11.65
C LEU A 328 28.34 -19.07 -10.88
N PRO A 329 28.41 -19.04 -9.55
CA PRO A 329 28.55 -20.28 -8.76
C PRO A 329 27.29 -21.16 -8.79
N SER A 330 26.09 -20.56 -8.83
CA SER A 330 24.80 -21.27 -8.84
C SER A 330 24.09 -21.09 -10.19
N LEU A 331 22.96 -21.75 -10.38
CA LEU A 331 22.00 -21.36 -11.43
C LEU A 331 21.21 -20.11 -10.99
N LEU A 332 20.87 -20.04 -9.69
CA LEU A 332 20.14 -18.93 -9.08
C LEU A 332 21.12 -18.07 -8.28
N ASN A 333 21.52 -16.93 -8.85
CA ASN A 333 22.49 -16.04 -8.22
C ASN A 333 21.86 -14.69 -7.85
N VAL A 334 22.50 -14.01 -6.90
CA VAL A 334 22.13 -12.66 -6.49
C VAL A 334 23.23 -11.69 -6.92
N VAL A 335 22.90 -10.80 -7.84
CA VAL A 335 23.83 -9.81 -8.41
C VAL A 335 23.46 -8.41 -7.92
N VAL A 336 24.46 -7.60 -7.60
CA VAL A 336 24.28 -6.23 -7.14
C VAL A 336 24.94 -5.29 -8.14
N LEU A 337 24.19 -4.29 -8.60
CA LEU A 337 24.66 -3.16 -9.41
C LEU A 337 24.65 -1.90 -8.55
N SER A 338 25.66 -1.03 -8.71
CA SER A 338 25.73 0.22 -7.93
C SER A 338 26.39 1.36 -8.69
N LYS A 339 25.97 2.58 -8.33
CA LYS A 339 26.67 3.84 -8.63
C LYS A 339 27.95 4.03 -7.82
N PHE A 340 28.05 3.39 -6.66
CA PHE A 340 29.14 3.57 -5.72
C PHE A 340 30.06 2.35 -5.71
N PRO A 341 31.37 2.53 -5.52
CA PRO A 341 32.28 1.41 -5.35
C PRO A 341 31.93 0.63 -4.08
N PHE A 342 31.98 -0.69 -4.19
CA PHE A 342 31.71 -1.57 -3.07
C PHE A 342 32.61 -2.81 -3.11
N GLU A 343 32.61 -3.51 -2.00
CA GLU A 343 33.20 -4.84 -1.85
C GLU A 343 32.14 -5.77 -1.28
N TRP A 344 32.25 -7.06 -1.59
CA TRP A 344 31.20 -8.00 -1.25
C TRP A 344 31.75 -9.38 -0.92
N HIS A 345 30.94 -10.24 -0.30
CA HIS A 345 31.21 -11.67 -0.21
C HIS A 345 29.90 -12.44 -0.14
N HIS A 346 29.98 -13.75 -0.39
CA HIS A 346 28.83 -14.65 -0.28
C HIS A 346 28.75 -15.24 1.13
N LEU A 347 27.60 -15.09 1.79
CA LEU A 347 27.28 -15.74 3.06
C LEU A 347 26.43 -16.99 2.78
N PRO A 348 27.01 -18.21 2.83
CA PRO A 348 26.30 -19.43 2.48
C PRO A 348 25.27 -19.82 3.55
N PHE A 349 24.16 -20.42 3.15
CA PHE A 349 23.17 -21.04 4.05
C PHE A 349 23.43 -22.54 4.21
N GLN A 350 22.56 -23.24 4.97
CA GLN A 350 22.71 -24.67 5.23
C GLN A 350 22.48 -25.51 3.95
N ARG A 351 21.58 -25.07 3.07
CA ARG A 351 21.35 -25.72 1.78
C ARG A 351 22.44 -25.30 0.79
N LYS A 352 22.97 -26.28 0.06
CA LYS A 352 23.86 -26.01 -1.08
C LYS A 352 23.14 -25.10 -2.08
N HIS A 353 23.90 -24.21 -2.74
CA HIS A 353 23.40 -23.23 -3.71
C HIS A 353 22.45 -22.14 -3.15
N LYS A 354 22.28 -22.05 -1.82
CA LYS A 354 21.51 -20.98 -1.17
C LYS A 354 22.43 -20.17 -0.25
N GLY A 355 22.22 -18.86 -0.25
CA GLY A 355 22.99 -17.90 0.52
C GLY A 355 22.54 -16.48 0.20
N CYS A 356 23.23 -15.50 0.77
CA CYS A 356 23.01 -14.09 0.46
C CYS A 356 24.34 -13.40 0.10
N THR A 357 24.23 -12.28 -0.62
CA THR A 357 25.36 -11.44 -0.99
C THR A 357 25.43 -10.29 0.02
N VAL A 358 26.51 -10.23 0.80
CA VAL A 358 26.74 -9.15 1.74
C VAL A 358 27.66 -8.12 1.09
N VAL A 359 27.20 -6.88 1.01
CA VAL A 359 27.88 -5.76 0.37
C VAL A 359 28.25 -4.71 1.41
N ARG A 360 29.50 -4.26 1.39
CA ARG A 360 30.01 -3.13 2.17
C ARG A 360 30.36 -2.00 1.23
N PHE A 361 29.93 -0.78 1.54
CA PHE A 361 30.22 0.42 0.77
C PHE A 361 31.30 1.28 1.47
N PRO A 362 32.57 1.23 1.06
CA PRO A 362 33.64 1.97 1.75
C PRO A 362 33.48 3.49 1.68
N THR A 363 32.78 3.99 0.65
CA THR A 363 32.69 5.42 0.32
C THR A 363 31.40 6.09 0.78
N ILE A 364 30.33 5.34 1.09
CA ILE A 364 29.04 5.88 1.55
C ILE A 364 28.60 5.25 2.87
N GLY A 365 28.04 6.06 3.77
CA GLY A 365 27.79 5.64 5.14
C GLY A 365 27.14 6.71 6.01
N THR A 366 27.27 6.55 7.32
CA THR A 366 26.82 7.51 8.34
C THR A 366 27.99 7.95 9.20
N SER A 367 27.88 9.13 9.82
CA SER A 367 28.85 9.61 10.83
C SER A 367 28.16 9.98 12.14
N ASP A 368 26.89 9.59 12.28
CA ASP A 368 26.03 9.94 13.42
C ASP A 368 26.23 8.99 14.62
N ALA A 369 27.22 8.10 14.56
CA ALA A 369 27.56 7.19 15.64
C ALA A 369 28.19 7.94 16.84
N PRO A 370 28.04 7.45 18.09
CA PRO A 370 28.54 8.13 19.29
C PRO A 370 30.04 8.42 19.29
N ASP A 371 30.82 7.65 18.53
CA ASP A 371 32.27 7.80 18.39
C ASP A 371 32.69 8.81 17.30
N GLY A 372 31.73 9.36 16.54
CA GLY A 372 31.96 10.30 15.44
C GLY A 372 32.68 9.69 14.23
N GLN A 373 32.90 8.38 14.21
CA GLN A 373 33.58 7.71 13.11
C GLN A 373 32.62 7.40 11.97
N PHE A 374 33.14 7.48 10.75
CA PHE A 374 32.40 7.06 9.57
C PHE A 374 32.13 5.55 9.60
N LYS A 375 30.85 5.16 9.44
CA LYS A 375 30.40 3.77 9.36
C LYS A 375 29.80 3.52 7.99
N SER A 376 30.42 2.62 7.23
CA SER A 376 29.95 2.19 5.91
C SER A 376 28.56 1.58 5.94
N TRP A 377 27.78 1.80 4.90
CA TRP A 377 26.55 1.05 4.66
C TRP A 377 26.83 -0.44 4.42
N ILE A 378 25.99 -1.28 5.02
CA ILE A 378 25.95 -2.72 4.78
C ILE A 378 24.61 -3.08 4.15
N LEU A 379 24.66 -3.68 2.97
CA LEU A 379 23.50 -4.23 2.28
C LEU A 379 23.61 -5.76 2.27
N VAL A 380 22.54 -6.44 2.68
CA VAL A 380 22.39 -7.88 2.49
C VAL A 380 21.35 -8.11 1.42
N ALA A 381 21.83 -8.64 0.29
CA ALA A 381 21.03 -8.99 -0.87
C ALA A 381 20.67 -10.48 -0.80
N CYS A 382 19.39 -10.83 -0.69
CA CYS A 382 18.95 -12.21 -0.44
C CYS A 382 17.97 -12.77 -1.47
N HIS A 383 17.99 -14.10 -1.61
CA HIS A 383 16.95 -14.89 -2.25
C HIS A 383 16.70 -16.14 -1.39
N LEU A 384 15.74 -16.06 -0.47
CA LEU A 384 15.48 -17.09 0.53
C LEU A 384 14.89 -18.36 -0.08
N SER A 385 14.82 -19.44 0.72
CA SER A 385 14.26 -20.71 0.28
C SER A 385 12.76 -20.63 -0.01
N GLN A 386 12.36 -21.04 -1.22
CA GLN A 386 10.96 -21.09 -1.65
C GLN A 386 10.14 -22.21 -0.97
N GLY A 387 8.82 -22.11 -1.09
CA GLY A 387 7.86 -23.16 -0.69
C GLY A 387 7.13 -22.90 0.63
N LEU A 388 5.92 -23.47 0.74
CA LEU A 388 5.03 -23.38 1.89
C LEU A 388 4.81 -24.77 2.50
N THR A 389 5.81 -25.25 3.23
CA THR A 389 5.76 -26.49 4.02
C THR A 389 6.45 -26.26 5.37
N ASP A 390 6.18 -27.12 6.36
CA ASP A 390 6.82 -27.03 7.69
C ASP A 390 8.36 -26.95 7.61
N GLY A 391 8.96 -27.77 6.74
CA GLY A 391 10.41 -27.76 6.51
C GLY A 391 10.90 -26.52 5.77
N ALA A 392 10.13 -25.99 4.81
CA ALA A 392 10.51 -24.80 4.06
C ALA A 392 10.46 -23.53 4.93
N ILE A 393 9.44 -23.38 5.79
CA ILE A 393 9.34 -22.25 6.71
C ILE A 393 10.42 -22.33 7.80
N ALA A 394 10.69 -23.52 8.34
CA ALA A 394 11.81 -23.72 9.27
C ALA A 394 13.16 -23.34 8.65
N THR A 395 13.37 -23.70 7.37
CA THR A 395 14.57 -23.32 6.62
C THR A 395 14.67 -21.79 6.52
N LYS A 396 13.60 -21.11 6.09
CA LYS A 396 13.59 -19.63 5.99
C LYS A 396 13.86 -18.94 7.33
N LYS A 397 13.28 -19.43 8.44
CA LYS A 397 13.56 -18.90 9.79
C LYS A 397 15.05 -18.97 10.13
N ASN A 398 15.68 -20.11 9.84
CA ASN A 398 17.11 -20.29 10.08
C ASN A 398 17.98 -19.39 9.17
N GLU A 399 17.58 -19.22 7.90
CA GLU A 399 18.26 -18.32 6.97
C GLU A 399 18.21 -16.86 7.45
N VAL A 400 17.03 -16.38 7.87
CA VAL A 400 16.85 -15.04 8.44
C VAL A 400 17.66 -14.87 9.73
N GLN A 401 17.56 -15.82 10.67
CA GLN A 401 18.32 -15.76 11.92
C GLN A 401 19.83 -15.69 11.65
N LYS A 402 20.34 -16.51 10.72
CA LYS A 402 21.75 -16.50 10.35
C LYS A 402 22.22 -15.14 9.79
N MET A 403 21.38 -14.47 8.99
CA MET A 403 21.68 -13.11 8.51
C MET A 403 21.72 -12.10 9.66
N LEU A 404 20.75 -12.15 10.57
CA LEU A 404 20.66 -11.24 11.72
C LEU A 404 21.82 -11.44 12.71
N ASP A 405 22.17 -12.69 13.02
CA ASP A 405 23.30 -13.04 13.88
C ASP A 405 24.61 -12.54 13.26
N TYR A 406 24.78 -12.75 11.96
CA TYR A 406 25.96 -12.31 11.22
C TYR A 406 26.11 -10.78 11.24
N LEU A 407 25.04 -10.03 10.95
CA LEU A 407 25.04 -8.57 10.98
C LEU A 407 25.35 -8.04 12.39
N SER A 408 24.72 -8.61 13.40
CA SER A 408 24.91 -8.19 14.79
C SER A 408 26.32 -8.47 15.30
N ALA A 409 26.91 -9.61 14.91
CA ALA A 409 28.27 -9.98 15.30
C ALA A 409 29.35 -9.20 14.54
N THR A 410 29.14 -8.95 13.23
CA THR A 410 30.19 -8.41 12.35
C THR A 410 30.10 -6.90 12.16
N PHE A 411 28.88 -6.34 12.17
CA PHE A 411 28.61 -4.94 11.82
C PHE A 411 27.66 -4.21 12.80
N PRO A 412 27.82 -4.35 14.14
CA PRO A 412 26.82 -3.90 15.12
C PRO A 412 26.44 -2.41 15.04
N GLN A 413 27.40 -1.56 14.64
CA GLN A 413 27.27 -0.10 14.58
C GLN A 413 27.05 0.43 13.17
N ASN A 414 27.05 -0.43 12.15
CA ASN A 414 26.82 0.00 10.78
C ASN A 414 25.32 0.16 10.49
N PRO A 415 24.95 1.08 9.59
CA PRO A 415 23.59 1.11 9.07
C PRO A 415 23.36 -0.07 8.11
N TRP A 416 22.20 -0.72 8.23
CA TRP A 416 21.88 -1.97 7.52
C TRP A 416 20.66 -1.82 6.59
N ILE A 417 20.74 -2.46 5.43
CA ILE A 417 19.63 -2.67 4.49
C ILE A 417 19.55 -4.17 4.18
N LEU A 418 18.35 -4.74 4.24
CA LEU A 418 18.06 -6.03 3.63
C LEU A 418 17.21 -5.79 2.39
N ALA A 419 17.58 -6.37 1.25
CA ALA A 419 16.78 -6.26 0.04
C ALA A 419 16.79 -7.58 -0.73
N GLY A 420 15.61 -8.01 -1.16
CA GLY A 420 15.50 -9.14 -2.06
C GLY A 420 14.21 -9.91 -1.93
N ASP A 421 14.24 -11.13 -2.45
CA ASP A 421 13.13 -12.07 -2.39
C ASP A 421 13.21 -12.89 -1.10
N PHE A 422 12.27 -12.63 -0.20
CA PHE A 422 12.15 -13.32 1.08
C PHE A 422 11.34 -14.61 0.99
N ASN A 423 10.59 -14.84 -0.10
CA ASN A 423 9.74 -16.01 -0.28
C ASN A 423 8.82 -16.29 0.94
N LEU A 424 8.37 -15.22 1.61
CA LEU A 424 7.46 -15.27 2.75
C LEU A 424 6.02 -15.11 2.25
N VAL A 425 5.22 -16.15 2.43
CA VAL A 425 3.79 -16.14 2.05
C VAL A 425 3.05 -15.15 2.93
N THR A 426 2.30 -14.25 2.30
CA THR A 426 1.59 -13.16 3.00
C THR A 426 0.07 -13.28 2.91
N SER A 427 -0.49 -13.90 1.86
CA SER A 427 -1.94 -14.08 1.72
C SER A 427 -2.50 -15.03 2.79
N SER A 428 -3.40 -14.53 3.63
CA SER A 428 -4.09 -15.35 4.63
C SER A 428 -4.88 -16.51 4.00
N HIS A 429 -5.42 -16.31 2.80
CA HIS A 429 -6.12 -17.35 2.05
C HIS A 429 -5.17 -18.49 1.64
N THR A 430 -3.98 -18.17 1.14
CA THR A 430 -2.98 -19.19 0.79
C THR A 430 -2.51 -19.96 2.02
N ILE A 431 -2.25 -19.26 3.13
CA ILE A 431 -1.86 -19.89 4.40
C ILE A 431 -2.96 -20.82 4.91
N GLU A 432 -4.21 -20.36 4.93
CA GLU A 432 -5.34 -21.17 5.41
C GLU A 432 -5.66 -22.34 4.48
N ALA A 433 -5.53 -22.17 3.17
CA ALA A 433 -5.70 -23.25 2.20
C ALA A 433 -4.64 -24.35 2.38
N ALA A 434 -3.37 -23.97 2.59
CA ALA A 434 -2.29 -24.90 2.89
C ALA A 434 -2.51 -25.62 4.24
N ARG A 435 -2.99 -24.89 5.26
CA ARG A 435 -3.34 -25.48 6.57
C ARG A 435 -4.48 -26.48 6.46
N LYS A 436 -5.55 -26.16 5.72
CA LYS A 436 -6.70 -27.06 5.48
C LYS A 436 -6.29 -28.32 4.73
N LYS A 437 -5.33 -28.23 3.81
CA LYS A 437 -4.73 -29.37 3.11
C LYS A 437 -3.68 -30.13 3.92
N GLN A 438 -3.36 -29.67 5.13
CA GLN A 438 -2.32 -30.23 6.01
C GLN A 438 -0.90 -30.13 5.43
N ASP A 439 -0.66 -29.22 4.48
CA ASP A 439 0.68 -28.92 3.94
C ASP A 439 1.55 -28.17 4.96
N ILE A 440 0.90 -27.46 5.89
CA ILE A 440 1.53 -26.77 7.03
C ILE A 440 0.76 -26.99 8.34
N SER A 441 1.49 -27.01 9.46
CA SER A 441 0.92 -27.08 10.81
C SER A 441 0.58 -25.70 11.39
N LEU A 442 -0.25 -25.65 12.44
CA LEU A 442 -0.51 -24.41 13.19
C LEU A 442 0.78 -23.79 13.77
N GLN A 443 1.72 -24.64 14.20
CA GLN A 443 3.04 -24.18 14.67
C GLN A 443 3.81 -23.46 13.54
N THR A 444 3.68 -23.91 12.30
CA THR A 444 4.30 -23.26 11.14
C THR A 444 3.71 -21.91 10.82
N VAL A 445 2.40 -21.71 11.05
CA VAL A 445 1.77 -20.38 10.97
C VAL A 445 2.38 -19.43 12.00
N HIS A 446 2.59 -19.88 13.25
CA HIS A 446 3.28 -19.06 14.26
C HIS A 446 4.74 -18.79 13.88
N ARG A 447 5.44 -19.75 13.27
CA ARG A 447 6.82 -19.56 12.81
C ARG A 447 6.94 -18.49 11.72
N LEU A 448 5.95 -18.34 10.83
CA LEU A 448 5.93 -17.24 9.86
C LEU A 448 5.92 -15.89 10.58
N GLN A 449 5.06 -15.75 11.60
CA GLN A 449 4.99 -14.53 12.41
C GLN A 449 6.27 -14.28 13.20
N ASP A 450 6.92 -15.33 13.71
CA ASP A 450 8.21 -15.21 14.40
C ASP A 450 9.32 -14.65 13.49
N ILE A 451 9.30 -14.96 12.19
CA ILE A 451 10.28 -14.43 11.23
C ILE A 451 10.14 -12.91 11.12
N GLU A 452 8.90 -12.43 10.95
CA GLU A 452 8.63 -10.99 10.88
C GLU A 452 8.96 -10.29 12.19
N ARG A 453 8.63 -10.92 13.34
CA ARG A 453 8.99 -10.42 14.66
C ARG A 453 10.50 -10.32 14.85
N ALA A 454 11.27 -11.32 14.42
CA ALA A 454 12.73 -11.29 14.53
C ALA A 454 13.36 -10.13 13.73
N LEU A 455 12.81 -9.81 12.55
CA LEU A 455 13.24 -8.66 11.76
C LEU A 455 12.92 -7.33 12.48
N LEU A 456 11.70 -7.22 13.03
CA LEU A 456 11.27 -6.04 13.81
C LEU A 456 12.10 -5.86 15.08
N ASP A 457 12.36 -6.94 15.84
CA ASP A 457 13.19 -6.94 17.06
C ASP A 457 14.65 -6.53 16.76
N ALA A 458 15.14 -6.84 15.55
CA ALA A 458 16.44 -6.37 15.07
C ALA A 458 16.44 -4.88 14.62
N GLY A 459 15.28 -4.22 14.69
CA GLY A 459 15.09 -2.80 14.40
C GLY A 459 14.84 -2.48 12.93
N PHE A 460 14.51 -3.48 12.10
CA PHE A 460 14.13 -3.26 10.70
C PHE A 460 12.69 -2.76 10.58
N ILE A 461 12.48 -1.80 9.69
CA ILE A 461 11.16 -1.39 9.23
C ILE A 461 10.97 -1.75 7.76
N ASP A 462 9.74 -2.13 7.43
CA ASP A 462 9.34 -2.40 6.06
C ASP A 462 9.07 -1.09 5.31
N THR A 463 9.89 -0.82 4.30
CA THR A 463 9.84 0.45 3.56
C THR A 463 8.52 0.68 2.82
N TRP A 464 7.86 -0.39 2.34
CA TRP A 464 6.55 -0.28 1.71
C TRP A 464 5.50 0.11 2.73
N LEU A 465 5.46 -0.58 3.87
CA LEU A 465 4.46 -0.30 4.91
C LEU A 465 4.63 1.10 5.48
N ALA A 466 5.86 1.52 5.78
CA ALA A 466 6.16 2.86 6.30
C ALA A 466 5.72 3.97 5.33
N THR A 467 6.08 3.88 4.05
CA THR A 467 5.69 4.89 3.05
C THR A 467 4.18 4.86 2.75
N ARG A 468 3.57 3.67 2.75
CA ARG A 468 2.14 3.50 2.59
C ARG A 468 1.36 4.20 3.70
N LEU A 469 1.75 4.02 4.95
CA LEU A 469 1.06 4.63 6.09
C LEU A 469 1.13 6.17 6.06
N GLU A 470 2.30 6.73 5.75
CA GLU A 470 2.57 8.18 5.78
C GLU A 470 2.08 8.93 4.53
N SER A 471 2.81 8.86 3.41
CA SER A 471 2.51 9.64 2.21
C SER A 471 1.39 9.02 1.39
N GLY A 472 1.18 7.71 1.53
CA GLY A 472 0.28 6.96 0.67
C GLY A 472 0.81 6.83 -0.77
N GLU A 473 2.06 7.19 -1.05
CA GLU A 473 2.65 7.17 -2.39
C GLU A 473 3.23 5.82 -2.81
N SER A 474 2.78 4.69 -2.24
CA SER A 474 3.11 3.38 -2.84
C SER A 474 2.41 3.29 -4.19
N SER A 475 3.16 3.18 -5.28
CA SER A 475 2.64 3.18 -6.66
C SER A 475 1.81 1.93 -7.04
N ASP A 476 1.17 1.25 -6.09
CA ASP A 476 0.33 0.05 -6.22
C ASP A 476 -0.96 0.26 -7.06
N MET A 477 -0.98 1.25 -7.94
CA MET A 477 -2.21 1.74 -8.56
C MET A 477 -2.75 0.79 -9.64
N ASN A 478 -1.92 -0.12 -10.17
CA ASN A 478 -2.43 -1.23 -10.98
C ASN A 478 -3.27 -2.22 -10.15
N ASN A 479 -3.03 -2.32 -8.84
CA ASN A 479 -3.88 -3.07 -7.90
C ASN A 479 -5.19 -2.33 -7.55
N GLU A 480 -5.37 -1.05 -7.89
CA GLU A 480 -6.65 -0.35 -7.65
C GLU A 480 -7.79 -0.81 -8.56
N ARG A 481 -7.47 -1.49 -9.68
CA ARG A 481 -8.49 -2.17 -10.51
C ARG A 481 -9.14 -3.33 -9.78
N ARG A 482 -8.49 -3.86 -8.74
CA ARG A 482 -8.97 -4.99 -7.98
C ARG A 482 -9.95 -4.54 -6.92
N SER A 483 -11.11 -5.18 -6.89
CA SER A 483 -12.09 -4.96 -5.84
C SER A 483 -11.50 -5.41 -4.50
N VAL A 484 -11.66 -4.58 -3.47
CA VAL A 484 -11.33 -4.96 -2.07
C VAL A 484 -12.10 -6.22 -1.67
N LEU A 485 -13.25 -6.48 -2.29
CA LEU A 485 -14.10 -7.65 -2.04
C LEU A 485 -13.48 -8.97 -2.50
N ASP A 486 -12.51 -8.93 -3.41
CA ASP A 486 -11.86 -10.12 -3.98
C ASP A 486 -10.45 -10.33 -3.41
N SER A 487 -10.03 -9.45 -2.50
CA SER A 487 -8.73 -9.47 -1.84
C SER A 487 -8.83 -10.15 -0.48
N PHE A 488 -7.75 -10.81 -0.07
CA PHE A 488 -7.60 -11.34 1.29
C PHE A 488 -6.54 -10.56 2.07
N GLN A 489 -6.50 -10.79 3.38
CA GLN A 489 -5.51 -10.16 4.26
C GLN A 489 -4.08 -10.49 3.78
N GLY A 490 -3.20 -9.49 3.77
CA GLY A 490 -1.78 -9.64 3.39
C GLY A 490 -1.50 -9.76 1.90
N GLU A 491 -2.50 -9.53 1.02
CA GLU A 491 -2.30 -9.48 -0.44
C GLU A 491 -1.86 -8.09 -0.94
N GLN A 492 -1.92 -7.04 -0.11
CA GLN A 492 -1.53 -5.68 -0.49
C GLN A 492 -0.02 -5.55 -0.68
N GLY A 493 0.38 -4.80 -1.70
CA GLY A 493 1.79 -4.60 -2.05
C GLY A 493 2.44 -5.86 -2.64
N ALA A 494 1.66 -6.80 -3.16
CA ALA A 494 2.16 -8.03 -3.75
C ALA A 494 3.11 -7.74 -4.92
N THR A 495 4.27 -8.38 -4.88
CA THR A 495 5.28 -8.34 -5.95
C THR A 495 5.17 -9.56 -6.85
N PHE A 496 4.61 -10.66 -6.33
CA PHE A 496 4.22 -11.83 -7.08
C PHE A 496 2.69 -11.86 -7.18
N ASP A 497 2.14 -11.58 -8.36
CA ASP A 497 0.68 -11.45 -8.53
C ASP A 497 0.16 -12.24 -9.74
N PRO A 498 -0.29 -13.49 -9.56
CA PRO A 498 -0.85 -14.32 -10.64
C PRO A 498 -2.21 -13.85 -11.17
N LEU A 499 -2.81 -12.80 -10.60
CA LEU A 499 -4.10 -12.28 -11.05
C LEU A 499 -3.93 -11.10 -12.02
N THR A 500 -2.78 -10.43 -12.00
CA THR A 500 -2.46 -9.31 -12.89
C THR A 500 -1.25 -9.57 -13.78
N ASN A 501 -0.38 -10.51 -13.40
CA ASN A 501 0.77 -10.97 -14.19
C ASN A 501 0.46 -12.30 -14.88
N THR A 502 0.36 -12.29 -16.21
CA THR A 502 0.07 -13.48 -17.02
C THR A 502 1.18 -14.52 -16.97
N LEU A 503 2.45 -14.11 -16.91
CA LEU A 503 3.58 -15.03 -16.77
C LEU A 503 3.51 -15.78 -15.44
N THR A 504 3.25 -15.05 -14.35
CA THR A 504 3.07 -15.65 -13.01
C THR A 504 1.88 -16.62 -12.99
N ALA A 505 0.77 -16.24 -13.63
CA ALA A 505 -0.41 -17.09 -13.72
C ALA A 505 -0.11 -18.44 -14.41
N GLU A 506 0.65 -18.41 -15.51
CA GLU A 506 1.08 -19.60 -16.26
C GLU A 506 2.00 -20.50 -15.42
N LEU A 507 2.97 -19.91 -14.71
CA LEU A 507 3.92 -20.65 -13.85
C LEU A 507 3.23 -21.33 -12.66
N VAL A 508 2.24 -20.69 -12.06
CA VAL A 508 1.50 -21.24 -10.91
C VAL A 508 0.49 -22.30 -11.36
N GLY A 509 -0.15 -22.11 -12.51
CA GLY A 509 -1.24 -22.97 -12.99
C GLY A 509 -2.40 -23.05 -11.99
N SER A 510 -2.88 -24.28 -11.72
CA SER A 510 -3.97 -24.56 -10.77
C SER A 510 -3.50 -24.77 -9.31
N GLY A 511 -2.25 -24.41 -9.00
CA GLY A 511 -1.64 -24.59 -7.68
C GLY A 511 -2.21 -23.68 -6.58
N LEU A 512 -1.78 -23.92 -5.34
CA LEU A 512 -2.17 -23.14 -4.14
C LEU A 512 -1.63 -21.70 -4.11
N ASN A 513 -0.60 -21.42 -4.91
CA ASN A 513 0.06 -20.12 -4.99
C ASN A 513 -0.64 -19.16 -5.97
N ASN A 514 -1.92 -19.39 -6.30
CA ASN A 514 -2.67 -18.59 -7.28
C ASN A 514 -3.21 -17.27 -6.72
N ARG A 515 -2.63 -16.79 -5.62
CA ARG A 515 -3.01 -15.57 -4.92
C ARG A 515 -1.81 -14.64 -4.80
N PRO A 516 -2.03 -13.32 -4.80
CA PRO A 516 -0.93 -12.36 -4.71
C PRO A 516 -0.12 -12.51 -3.42
N GLN A 517 1.20 -12.40 -3.52
CA GLN A 517 2.15 -12.51 -2.42
C GLN A 517 3.15 -11.37 -2.46
N ARG A 518 3.54 -10.88 -1.28
CA ARG A 518 4.57 -9.86 -1.13
C ARG A 518 5.90 -10.51 -0.74
N TYR A 519 6.55 -11.11 -1.73
CA TYR A 519 7.82 -11.82 -1.57
C TYR A 519 9.02 -10.89 -1.51
N ASP A 520 9.05 -9.86 -2.37
CA ASP A 520 10.17 -8.91 -2.38
C ASP A 520 9.96 -7.84 -1.31
N LYS A 521 11.00 -7.62 -0.51
CA LYS A 521 11.01 -6.60 0.54
C LYS A 521 12.32 -5.82 0.50
N ILE A 522 12.22 -4.52 0.78
CA ILE A 522 13.37 -3.67 1.17
C ILE A 522 13.13 -3.28 2.62
N LEU A 523 14.01 -3.71 3.51
CA LEU A 523 13.96 -3.45 4.93
C LEU A 523 15.15 -2.57 5.32
N VAL A 524 14.89 -1.49 6.05
CA VAL A 524 15.93 -0.57 6.52
C VAL A 524 15.93 -0.54 8.05
N ARG A 525 17.11 -0.55 8.67
CA ARG A 525 17.23 -0.40 10.12
C ARG A 525 16.90 1.04 10.52
N THR A 526 16.02 1.20 11.50
CA THR A 526 15.62 2.51 12.03
C THR A 526 16.80 3.29 12.61
N GLY A 527 16.70 4.63 12.59
CA GLY A 527 17.63 5.55 13.26
C GLY A 527 18.37 6.51 12.34
N HIS A 528 18.89 6.03 11.20
CA HIS A 528 19.72 6.86 10.32
C HIS A 528 18.97 7.46 9.13
N TYR A 529 18.13 6.65 8.49
CA TYR A 529 17.35 7.03 7.32
C TYR A 529 15.91 6.56 7.50
N HIS A 530 14.98 7.30 6.91
CA HIS A 530 13.58 6.93 6.89
C HIS A 530 13.10 6.72 5.44
N PRO A 531 12.19 5.77 5.20
CA PRO A 531 11.54 5.59 3.91
C PRO A 531 10.69 6.81 3.56
N HIS A 532 10.82 7.33 2.34
CA HIS A 532 10.06 8.50 1.88
C HIS A 532 9.20 8.22 0.66
N GLY A 533 9.72 7.47 -0.31
CA GLY A 533 8.98 7.09 -1.51
C GLY A 533 9.16 5.61 -1.82
N PHE A 534 8.11 4.95 -2.27
CA PHE A 534 8.13 3.55 -2.67
C PHE A 534 7.36 3.38 -3.98
N ASN A 535 7.91 2.65 -4.93
CA ASN A 535 7.19 2.32 -6.15
C ASN A 535 7.55 0.92 -6.66
N MET A 536 6.66 0.36 -7.47
CA MET A 536 6.90 -0.83 -8.27
C MET A 536 7.28 -0.46 -9.70
N PHE A 537 7.90 -1.40 -10.42
CA PHE A 537 8.22 -1.28 -11.85
C PHE A 537 8.19 -2.67 -12.52
N GLY A 538 8.31 -2.70 -13.84
CA GLY A 538 8.32 -3.93 -14.64
C GLY A 538 6.93 -4.40 -15.10
N GLN A 539 5.90 -3.57 -14.91
CA GLN A 539 4.50 -3.85 -15.27
C GLN A 539 4.15 -3.50 -16.73
N THR A 540 5.15 -3.29 -17.58
CA THR A 540 4.93 -3.04 -19.01
C THR A 540 4.92 -4.38 -19.74
N PRO A 541 3.77 -4.81 -20.31
CA PRO A 541 3.73 -6.04 -21.07
C PRO A 541 4.46 -5.88 -22.40
N PHE A 542 5.01 -6.98 -22.92
CA PHE A 542 5.64 -7.04 -24.23
C PHE A 542 5.04 -8.21 -25.04
N GLN A 543 5.15 -8.14 -26.37
CA GLN A 543 4.62 -9.18 -27.24
C GLN A 543 5.60 -10.35 -27.30
N ALA A 544 5.15 -11.54 -26.89
CA ALA A 544 5.97 -12.75 -26.99
C ALA A 544 6.20 -13.11 -28.46
N THR A 545 7.45 -13.46 -28.79
CA THR A 545 7.86 -13.85 -30.16
C THR A 545 7.19 -15.13 -30.65
N GLN A 546 6.67 -15.97 -29.74
CA GLN A 546 5.88 -17.15 -30.06
C GLN A 546 4.43 -16.95 -29.59
N GLY A 547 3.47 -16.99 -30.53
CA GLY A 547 2.04 -16.98 -30.21
C GLY A 547 1.33 -15.62 -30.19
N GLY A 548 2.06 -14.50 -30.27
CA GLY A 548 1.45 -13.16 -30.41
C GLY A 548 0.68 -12.65 -29.18
N HIS A 549 0.73 -13.35 -28.05
CA HIS A 549 0.15 -12.93 -26.78
C HIS A 549 1.08 -11.94 -26.05
N PHE A 550 0.49 -11.05 -25.24
CA PHE A 550 1.24 -10.15 -24.37
C PHE A 550 1.60 -10.84 -23.06
N THR A 551 2.86 -10.74 -22.65
CA THR A 551 3.38 -11.29 -21.39
C THR A 551 4.31 -10.29 -20.70
N TYR A 552 4.83 -10.64 -19.52
CA TYR A 552 5.71 -9.79 -18.72
C TYR A 552 7.13 -10.35 -18.66
N ALA A 553 8.11 -9.47 -18.44
CA ALA A 553 9.52 -9.82 -18.48
C ALA A 553 9.95 -10.72 -17.30
N SER A 554 9.24 -10.62 -16.17
CA SER A 554 9.45 -11.38 -14.94
C SER A 554 8.08 -11.75 -14.34
N ASP A 555 8.06 -12.81 -13.53
CA ASP A 555 6.93 -13.24 -12.71
C ASP A 555 6.80 -12.43 -11.41
N HIS A 556 7.73 -11.51 -11.17
CA HIS A 556 7.69 -10.52 -10.10
C HIS A 556 7.64 -9.09 -10.64
N TRP A 557 7.11 -8.18 -9.83
CA TRP A 557 7.26 -6.74 -9.98
C TRP A 557 8.50 -6.26 -9.22
N GLY A 558 9.36 -5.48 -9.88
CA GLY A 558 10.50 -4.85 -9.23
C GLY A 558 10.02 -3.80 -8.23
N ILE A 559 10.73 -3.64 -7.12
CA ILE A 559 10.42 -2.66 -6.08
C ILE A 559 11.58 -1.67 -5.90
N ARG A 560 11.24 -0.43 -5.56
CA ARG A 560 12.20 0.66 -5.36
C ARG A 560 11.78 1.50 -4.16
N CYS A 561 12.75 1.86 -3.32
CA CYS A 561 12.54 2.78 -2.22
C CYS A 561 13.57 3.93 -2.23
N LEU A 562 13.07 5.15 -2.05
CA LEU A 562 13.84 6.34 -1.69
C LEU A 562 13.93 6.45 -0.17
N LEU A 563 15.15 6.42 0.34
CA LEU A 563 15.49 6.66 1.74
C LEU A 563 16.05 8.08 1.89
N LEU A 564 15.57 8.82 2.89
CA LEU A 564 16.08 10.16 3.24
C LEU A 564 16.78 10.13 4.59
N LYS A 565 17.85 10.91 4.72
CA LYS A 565 18.57 11.04 5.99
C LYS A 565 17.65 11.70 7.03
N SER A 566 17.60 11.13 8.23
CA SER A 566 16.83 11.72 9.33
C SER A 566 17.46 13.06 9.76
N SER A 567 16.67 14.14 9.77
CA SER A 567 17.14 15.44 10.25
C SER A 567 16.94 15.58 11.77
N SER A 568 17.90 16.18 12.48
CA SER A 568 17.77 16.48 13.93
C SER A 568 16.60 17.40 14.26
N SER A 569 16.12 18.19 13.28
CA SER A 569 14.94 19.06 13.40
C SER A 569 13.62 18.29 13.35
N GLU A 570 13.51 17.21 12.57
CA GLU A 570 12.27 16.41 12.47
C GLU A 570 11.97 15.62 13.75
N MET A 571 13.01 15.18 14.47
CA MET A 571 12.86 14.61 15.82
C MET A 571 12.26 15.60 16.84
N SER A 572 12.30 16.91 16.53
CA SER A 572 11.77 17.99 17.39
C SER A 572 10.49 18.65 16.86
N LYS A 573 10.08 18.38 15.61
CA LYS A 573 8.88 18.96 14.98
C LYS A 573 7.64 18.08 15.04
N ALA A 574 7.75 16.86 15.56
CA ALA A 574 6.61 16.00 15.88
C ALA A 574 5.84 16.51 17.12
N ALA A 575 5.34 17.73 17.08
CA ALA A 575 4.49 18.31 18.12
C ALA A 575 3.03 18.42 17.65
N VAL A 576 2.57 17.42 16.90
CA VAL A 576 1.17 17.01 17.00
C VAL A 576 1.16 15.90 18.05
N PRO A 577 0.43 16.03 19.18
CA PRO A 577 0.43 14.99 20.20
C PRO A 577 0.00 13.67 19.54
N ALA A 578 0.93 12.71 19.48
CA ALA A 578 0.66 11.40 18.92
C ALA A 578 -0.53 10.78 19.67
N MET A 579 -1.61 10.47 18.94
CA MET A 579 -2.73 9.72 19.49
C MET A 579 -2.17 8.37 19.96
N THR A 580 -1.99 8.22 21.28
CA THR A 580 -1.34 7.03 21.84
C THR A 580 -2.34 5.88 21.83
N ILE A 581 -2.28 5.06 20.79
CA ILE A 581 -3.15 3.90 20.61
C ILE A 581 -2.39 2.66 21.06
N LYS A 582 -2.91 1.96 22.07
CA LYS A 582 -2.32 0.74 22.61
C LYS A 582 -3.14 -0.46 22.14
N LEU A 583 -2.49 -1.41 21.47
CA LEU A 583 -3.09 -2.68 21.05
C LEU A 583 -3.77 -3.37 22.25
N GLN A 584 -4.99 -3.85 22.01
CA GLN A 584 -5.76 -4.63 22.96
C GLN A 584 -6.06 -6.00 22.35
N ARG A 585 -5.85 -7.05 23.15
CA ARG A 585 -6.16 -8.42 22.75
C ARG A 585 -7.59 -8.78 23.16
N PRO A 586 -8.33 -9.54 22.33
CA PRO A 586 -9.66 -10.04 22.68
C PRO A 586 -9.61 -11.06 23.82
N VAL A 587 -10.74 -11.20 24.54
CA VAL A 587 -10.93 -12.27 25.51
C VAL A 587 -10.94 -13.66 24.82
N PRO A 588 -10.51 -14.74 25.49
CA PRO A 588 -10.42 -16.07 24.87
C PRO A 588 -11.71 -16.55 24.21
N SER A 589 -12.89 -16.24 24.78
CA SER A 589 -14.18 -16.64 24.22
C SER A 589 -14.44 -16.06 22.82
N LEU A 590 -13.93 -14.86 22.52
CA LEU A 590 -14.02 -14.25 21.18
C LEU A 590 -13.01 -14.84 20.20
N VAL A 591 -11.89 -15.36 20.70
CA VAL A 591 -10.85 -16.01 19.87
C VAL A 591 -11.26 -17.44 19.51
N GLU A 592 -11.78 -18.18 20.48
CA GLU A 592 -12.21 -19.58 20.34
C GLU A 592 -13.62 -19.71 19.71
N GLY A 593 -14.43 -18.66 19.80
CA GLY A 593 -15.78 -18.60 19.25
C GLY A 593 -15.85 -18.38 17.73
N GLU A 594 -17.00 -17.92 17.26
CA GLU A 594 -17.19 -17.57 15.85
C GLU A 594 -16.28 -16.40 15.44
N GLY A 595 -15.41 -16.59 14.45
CA GLY A 595 -14.54 -15.54 13.93
C GLY A 595 -15.33 -14.40 13.27
N LEU A 596 -14.80 -13.17 13.34
CA LEU A 596 -15.49 -11.96 12.88
C LEU A 596 -15.96 -12.04 11.41
N GLU A 597 -15.18 -12.63 10.51
CA GLU A 597 -15.55 -12.79 9.10
C GLU A 597 -16.80 -13.66 8.93
N HIS A 598 -16.81 -14.81 9.61
CA HIS A 598 -17.91 -15.76 9.57
C HIS A 598 -19.18 -15.14 10.18
N PHE A 599 -19.03 -14.42 11.30
CA PHE A 599 -20.11 -13.66 11.91
C PHE A 599 -20.71 -12.62 10.94
N LEU A 600 -19.87 -11.76 10.32
CA LEU A 600 -20.35 -10.73 9.39
C LEU A 600 -21.02 -11.33 8.15
N LYS A 601 -20.55 -12.50 7.69
CA LYS A 601 -21.19 -13.26 6.61
C LYS A 601 -22.59 -13.74 7.02
N ASN A 602 -22.71 -14.37 8.18
CA ASN A 602 -23.98 -14.90 8.69
C ASN A 602 -24.98 -13.81 9.03
N TYR A 603 -24.49 -12.66 9.52
CA TYR A 603 -25.30 -11.48 9.81
C TYR A 603 -25.72 -10.71 8.53
N GLY A 604 -25.34 -11.16 7.32
CA GLY A 604 -25.75 -10.55 6.06
C GLY A 604 -25.06 -9.21 5.73
N CYS A 605 -23.93 -8.92 6.36
CA CYS A 605 -23.17 -7.69 6.11
C CYS A 605 -22.18 -7.80 4.95
N LEU A 606 -21.85 -9.02 4.53
CA LEU A 606 -20.96 -9.24 3.39
C LEU A 606 -21.79 -9.55 2.13
N PRO A 607 -21.63 -8.79 1.05
CA PRO A 607 -22.39 -9.00 -0.17
C PRO A 607 -22.02 -10.32 -0.86
N THR A 608 -23.03 -10.95 -1.42
CA THR A 608 -22.95 -12.13 -2.28
C THR A 608 -22.28 -11.79 -3.61
N GLU A 609 -21.77 -12.80 -4.30
CA GLU A 609 -21.14 -12.63 -5.62
C GLU A 609 -22.14 -12.06 -6.65
N GLN A 610 -23.41 -12.50 -6.58
CA GLN A 610 -24.48 -11.98 -7.43
C GLN A 610 -24.70 -10.48 -7.20
N GLU A 611 -24.77 -10.02 -5.94
CA GLU A 611 -24.96 -8.61 -5.63
C GLU A 611 -23.79 -7.72 -6.09
N ARG A 612 -22.57 -8.27 -6.07
CA ARG A 612 -21.39 -7.59 -6.64
C ARG A 612 -21.54 -7.45 -8.15
N ALA A 613 -21.83 -8.56 -8.84
CA ALA A 613 -21.99 -8.58 -10.29
C ALA A 613 -23.08 -7.61 -10.76
N THR A 614 -24.23 -7.56 -10.08
CA THR A 614 -25.31 -6.62 -10.40
C THR A 614 -24.88 -5.16 -10.24
N ARG A 615 -24.15 -4.80 -9.16
CA ARG A 615 -23.66 -3.43 -8.97
C ARG A 615 -22.57 -3.04 -9.96
N ASP A 616 -21.68 -3.96 -10.31
CA ASP A 616 -20.66 -3.75 -11.34
C ASP A 616 -21.30 -3.58 -12.73
N GLN A 617 -22.41 -4.27 -12.99
CA GLN A 617 -23.20 -4.06 -14.20
C GLN A 617 -23.89 -2.70 -14.19
N ALA A 618 -24.47 -2.28 -13.05
CA ALA A 618 -25.11 -0.98 -12.90
C ALA A 618 -24.15 0.20 -13.16
N ILE A 619 -22.93 0.15 -12.62
CA ILE A 619 -21.92 1.20 -12.87
C ILE A 619 -21.52 1.23 -14.35
N ARG A 620 -21.32 0.06 -14.98
CA ARG A 620 -21.02 -0.01 -16.41
C ARG A 620 -22.15 0.52 -17.28
N ALA A 621 -23.40 0.22 -16.95
CA ALA A 621 -24.58 0.73 -17.64
C ALA A 621 -24.67 2.26 -17.51
N LEU A 622 -24.46 2.80 -16.30
CA LEU A 622 -24.43 4.25 -16.06
C LEU A 622 -23.31 4.94 -16.86
N GLU A 623 -22.10 4.38 -16.83
CA GLU A 623 -20.96 4.92 -17.56
C GLU A 623 -21.19 4.91 -19.08
N ALA A 624 -21.73 3.80 -19.63
CA ALA A 624 -22.06 3.67 -21.04
C ALA A 624 -23.14 4.68 -21.46
N ALA A 625 -24.18 4.87 -20.64
CA ALA A 625 -25.24 5.84 -20.90
C ALA A 625 -24.71 7.28 -20.90
N LEU A 626 -23.87 7.65 -19.92
CA LEU A 626 -23.31 9.01 -19.84
C LEU A 626 -22.32 9.30 -20.98
N LYS A 627 -21.59 8.29 -21.47
CA LYS A 627 -20.62 8.44 -22.57
C LYS A 627 -21.24 8.31 -23.97
N ASP A 628 -22.50 7.89 -24.09
CA ASP A 628 -23.23 7.75 -25.36
C ASP A 628 -22.58 6.74 -26.35
N VAL A 629 -21.92 5.70 -25.81
CA VAL A 629 -21.10 4.77 -26.60
C VAL A 629 -21.91 4.07 -27.71
N ASN A 630 -23.18 3.76 -27.45
CA ASN A 630 -24.07 3.07 -28.38
C ASN A 630 -24.31 3.82 -29.71
N LEU A 631 -24.20 5.15 -29.75
CA LEU A 631 -24.35 5.94 -30.98
C LEU A 631 -23.02 6.08 -31.75
N SER A 632 -21.89 6.16 -31.04
CA SER A 632 -20.57 6.27 -31.66
C SER A 632 -20.17 5.03 -32.48
N GLU A 633 -20.60 3.83 -32.08
CA GLU A 633 -20.39 2.60 -32.85
C GLU A 633 -21.25 2.51 -34.12
N LEU A 634 -22.41 3.17 -34.14
CA LEU A 634 -23.33 3.21 -35.30
C LEU A 634 -22.91 4.26 -36.35
N GLU A 635 -22.25 5.35 -35.93
CA GLU A 635 -21.88 6.47 -36.81
C GLU A 635 -20.42 6.43 -37.32
N GLY A 636 -19.61 5.48 -36.87
CA GLY A 636 -18.22 5.32 -37.32
C GLY A 636 -17.30 6.50 -36.93
N ASP A 637 -17.73 7.36 -36.01
CA ASP A 637 -16.95 8.51 -35.54
C ASP A 637 -15.97 8.06 -34.45
N THR A 638 -14.67 8.03 -34.80
CA THR A 638 -13.57 7.64 -33.91
C THR A 638 -13.09 8.80 -33.02
N ARG A 639 -13.79 9.93 -32.99
CA ARG A 639 -13.49 11.03 -32.08
C ARG A 639 -13.82 10.61 -30.66
N SER A 640 -12.80 10.35 -29.83
CA SER A 640 -13.00 10.18 -28.39
C SER A 640 -13.68 11.44 -27.86
N GLY A 641 -14.93 11.32 -27.43
CA GLY A 641 -15.64 12.42 -26.78
C GLY A 641 -14.86 12.98 -25.59
N PRO A 642 -15.25 14.15 -25.06
CA PRO A 642 -14.59 14.76 -23.91
C PRO A 642 -14.48 13.75 -22.74
N PRO A 643 -13.36 13.74 -22.00
CA PRO A 643 -13.12 12.73 -20.97
C PRO A 643 -14.13 12.88 -19.83
N PHE A 644 -15.12 12.01 -19.78
CA PHE A 644 -15.97 11.80 -18.63
C PHE A 644 -15.42 10.68 -17.78
N ILE A 645 -15.16 10.98 -16.51
CA ILE A 645 -14.74 10.01 -15.52
C ILE A 645 -15.91 9.79 -14.57
N VAL A 646 -16.45 8.58 -14.53
CA VAL A 646 -17.47 8.16 -13.56
C VAL A 646 -16.77 7.34 -12.49
N VAL A 647 -16.84 7.80 -11.24
CA VAL A 647 -16.11 7.17 -10.12
C VAL A 647 -17.09 6.89 -8.99
N PRO A 648 -17.29 5.63 -8.61
CA PRO A 648 -18.02 5.31 -7.39
C PRO A 648 -17.24 5.79 -6.15
N VAL A 649 -17.94 6.47 -5.25
CA VAL A 649 -17.43 6.99 -3.97
C VAL A 649 -18.22 6.39 -2.80
N GLY A 650 -18.10 6.97 -1.61
CA GLY A 650 -18.86 6.54 -0.43
C GLY A 650 -18.54 5.10 0.00
N SER A 651 -19.54 4.41 0.57
CA SER A 651 -19.35 3.04 1.06
C SER A 651 -19.04 2.05 -0.05
N TYR A 652 -19.60 2.25 -1.25
CA TYR A 652 -19.32 1.37 -2.38
C TYR A 652 -17.88 1.54 -2.86
N GLY A 653 -17.44 2.78 -3.12
CA GLY A 653 -16.07 3.06 -3.55
C GLY A 653 -14.99 2.59 -2.56
N LEU A 654 -15.27 2.66 -1.25
CA LEU A 654 -14.36 2.19 -0.20
C LEU A 654 -14.44 0.67 0.06
N GLY A 655 -15.44 -0.02 -0.50
CA GLY A 655 -15.65 -1.46 -0.34
C GLY A 655 -16.34 -1.87 0.97
N VAL A 656 -16.94 -0.93 1.71
CA VAL A 656 -17.63 -1.16 3.01
C VAL A 656 -19.16 -1.16 2.88
N TRP A 657 -19.66 -1.56 1.71
CA TRP A 657 -21.09 -1.59 1.40
C TRP A 657 -21.73 -2.94 1.77
N THR A 658 -23.05 -2.89 1.99
CA THR A 658 -23.95 -4.01 2.30
C THR A 658 -25.05 -4.11 1.24
N SER A 659 -25.83 -5.19 1.21
CA SER A 659 -26.94 -5.38 0.26
C SER A 659 -27.93 -4.21 0.18
N SER A 660 -28.15 -3.51 1.29
CA SER A 660 -29.01 -2.33 1.41
C SER A 660 -28.35 -0.99 1.05
N SER A 661 -27.04 -0.97 0.75
CA SER A 661 -26.33 0.27 0.42
C SER A 661 -26.61 0.70 -1.02
N ASP A 662 -26.81 2.00 -1.19
CA ASP A 662 -26.79 2.73 -2.46
C ASP A 662 -25.38 2.82 -3.05
N ILE A 663 -25.28 3.37 -4.26
CA ILE A 663 -24.02 3.68 -4.93
C ILE A 663 -23.92 5.20 -5.09
N ASP A 664 -23.03 5.83 -4.34
CA ASP A 664 -22.63 7.22 -4.62
C ASP A 664 -21.68 7.26 -5.81
N CYS A 665 -21.96 8.08 -6.82
CA CYS A 665 -21.15 8.25 -8.02
C CYS A 665 -20.80 9.73 -8.23
N LEU A 666 -19.50 10.01 -8.42
CA LEU A 666 -19.03 11.31 -8.87
C LEU A 666 -18.64 11.24 -10.35
N CYS A 667 -19.29 12.04 -11.18
CA CYS A 667 -18.88 12.27 -12.55
C CYS A 667 -18.01 13.53 -12.64
N ILE A 668 -16.85 13.42 -13.29
CA ILE A 668 -15.89 14.51 -13.49
C ILE A 668 -15.77 14.73 -15.00
N GLY A 669 -15.88 15.99 -15.44
CA GLY A 669 -15.76 16.32 -16.86
C GLY A 669 -15.50 17.79 -17.12
N PRO A 670 -15.50 18.19 -18.40
CA PRO A 670 -15.11 19.54 -18.81
C PRO A 670 -16.27 20.53 -18.95
N PHE A 671 -17.53 20.10 -18.78
CA PHE A 671 -18.69 20.96 -18.99
C PHE A 671 -19.12 21.68 -17.72
N SER A 672 -19.93 22.73 -17.88
CA SER A 672 -20.64 23.33 -16.75
C SER A 672 -21.67 22.34 -16.17
N SER A 673 -22.02 22.51 -14.89
CA SER A 673 -22.99 21.63 -14.22
C SER A 673 -24.34 21.60 -14.96
N LYS A 674 -24.83 22.75 -15.42
CA LYS A 674 -26.07 22.87 -16.20
C LYS A 674 -26.02 22.04 -17.48
N THR A 675 -24.99 22.27 -18.29
CA THR A 675 -24.81 21.55 -19.57
C THR A 675 -24.69 20.05 -19.35
N PHE A 676 -23.95 19.63 -18.32
CA PHE A 676 -23.84 18.22 -17.96
C PHE A 676 -25.20 17.61 -17.61
N PHE A 677 -25.97 18.21 -16.68
CA PHE A 677 -27.23 17.62 -16.24
C PHE A 677 -28.29 17.60 -17.34
N THR A 678 -28.38 18.64 -18.18
CA THR A 678 -29.28 18.63 -19.36
C THR A 678 -28.94 17.47 -20.30
N MET A 679 -27.65 17.30 -20.62
CA MET A 679 -27.18 16.22 -21.49
C MET A 679 -27.37 14.84 -20.82
N ALA A 680 -27.03 14.72 -19.54
CA ALA A 680 -27.15 13.48 -18.77
C ALA A 680 -28.60 13.02 -18.69
N VAL A 681 -29.55 13.90 -18.36
CA VAL A 681 -30.98 13.55 -18.33
C VAL A 681 -31.46 13.03 -19.69
N GLN A 682 -31.09 13.70 -20.80
CA GLN A 682 -31.45 13.24 -22.14
C GLN A 682 -30.87 11.85 -22.46
N ARG A 683 -29.62 11.59 -22.09
CA ARG A 683 -28.95 10.30 -22.32
C ARG A 683 -29.50 9.20 -21.43
N LEU A 684 -29.71 9.47 -20.15
CA LEU A 684 -30.23 8.51 -19.18
C LEU A 684 -31.68 8.12 -19.50
N LYS A 685 -32.54 9.06 -19.94
CA LYS A 685 -33.92 8.77 -20.39
C LYS A 685 -33.97 7.84 -21.62
N ARG A 686 -32.91 7.77 -22.43
CA ARG A 686 -32.81 6.86 -23.60
C ARG A 686 -32.31 5.46 -23.23
N ALA A 687 -31.66 5.31 -22.08
CA ALA A 687 -31.15 4.03 -21.63
C ALA A 687 -32.30 3.19 -21.04
N ALA A 688 -32.51 1.98 -21.56
CA ALA A 688 -33.64 1.13 -21.16
C ALA A 688 -33.59 0.69 -19.68
N ASP A 689 -32.39 0.60 -19.10
CA ASP A 689 -32.14 0.02 -17.78
C ASP A 689 -31.89 1.06 -16.66
N ILE A 690 -32.14 2.35 -16.96
CA ILE A 690 -31.93 3.47 -16.03
C ILE A 690 -33.20 4.28 -15.87
N ARG A 691 -33.65 4.43 -14.63
CA ARG A 691 -34.76 5.32 -14.26
C ARG A 691 -34.24 6.49 -13.46
N ILE A 692 -34.58 7.71 -13.87
CA ILE A 692 -34.34 8.91 -13.06
C ILE A 692 -35.45 8.95 -12.01
N LEU A 693 -35.09 8.90 -10.73
CA LEU A 693 -36.06 8.99 -9.64
C LEU A 693 -36.41 10.45 -9.38
N ARG A 694 -35.40 11.29 -9.10
CA ARG A 694 -35.57 12.73 -8.89
C ARG A 694 -34.26 13.51 -9.03
N ARG A 695 -34.40 14.83 -9.10
CA ARG A 695 -33.31 15.79 -8.99
C ARG A 695 -33.33 16.44 -7.60
N VAL A 696 -32.18 16.48 -6.92
CA VAL A 696 -32.06 16.96 -5.55
C VAL A 696 -31.02 18.07 -5.47
N LYS A 697 -31.34 19.15 -4.73
CA LYS A 697 -30.38 20.20 -4.34
C LYS A 697 -29.69 19.77 -3.05
N ALA A 698 -28.50 19.20 -3.16
CA ALA A 698 -27.67 18.81 -2.02
C ALA A 698 -26.80 19.98 -1.55
N ASN A 699 -26.18 19.86 -0.37
CA ASN A 699 -25.23 20.87 0.13
C ASN A 699 -24.01 21.06 -0.79
N SER A 700 -23.69 20.09 -1.64
CA SER A 700 -22.63 20.13 -2.64
C SER A 700 -23.09 20.63 -4.02
N GLY A 701 -24.36 21.01 -4.17
CA GLY A 701 -24.99 21.38 -5.46
C GLY A 701 -26.03 20.37 -5.92
N TYR A 702 -26.45 20.45 -7.18
CA TYR A 702 -27.42 19.51 -7.75
C TYR A 702 -26.87 18.08 -7.89
N MET A 703 -27.75 17.10 -7.68
CA MET A 703 -27.52 15.66 -7.82
C MET A 703 -28.74 15.00 -8.49
N LEU A 704 -28.51 13.89 -9.20
CA LEU A 704 -29.57 13.00 -9.69
C LEU A 704 -29.61 11.73 -8.84
N GLU A 705 -30.79 11.40 -8.33
CA GLU A 705 -31.05 10.08 -7.76
C GLU A 705 -31.62 9.19 -8.86
N LEU A 706 -30.98 8.05 -9.09
CA LEU A 706 -31.26 7.12 -10.17
C LEU A 706 -31.58 5.73 -9.59
N GLU A 707 -32.28 4.93 -10.37
CA GLU A 707 -32.36 3.49 -10.20
C GLU A 707 -31.79 2.81 -11.45
N VAL A 708 -30.74 2.02 -11.26
CA VAL A 708 -30.05 1.30 -12.32
C VAL A 708 -30.06 -0.18 -11.98
N HIS A 709 -30.72 -1.00 -12.81
CA HIS A 709 -30.96 -2.42 -12.53
C HIS A 709 -31.51 -2.70 -11.11
N GLY A 710 -32.43 -1.85 -10.64
CA GLY A 710 -33.03 -1.97 -9.30
C GLY A 710 -32.14 -1.53 -8.14
N ILE A 711 -30.97 -0.94 -8.41
CA ILE A 711 -30.05 -0.39 -7.40
C ILE A 711 -30.17 1.13 -7.40
N LYS A 712 -30.29 1.73 -6.21
CA LYS A 712 -30.26 3.19 -6.04
C LYS A 712 -28.85 3.73 -6.28
N VAL A 713 -28.74 4.76 -7.12
CA VAL A 713 -27.47 5.39 -7.49
C VAL A 713 -27.60 6.91 -7.41
N ASP A 714 -26.71 7.54 -6.64
CA ASP A 714 -26.66 8.98 -6.43
C ASP A 714 -25.56 9.58 -7.31
N LEU A 715 -25.94 10.29 -8.37
CA LEU A 715 -25.02 10.85 -9.36
C LEU A 715 -24.77 12.34 -9.14
N GLN A 716 -23.57 12.68 -8.70
CA GLN A 716 -23.05 14.05 -8.59
C GLN A 716 -22.14 14.41 -9.76
N TYR A 717 -21.98 15.71 -10.02
CA TYR A 717 -21.10 16.21 -11.07
C TYR A 717 -20.12 17.26 -10.59
N CYS A 718 -18.87 17.15 -11.04
CA CYS A 718 -17.81 18.12 -10.83
C CYS A 718 -17.21 18.59 -12.17
N ALA A 719 -17.40 19.86 -12.49
CA ALA A 719 -16.73 20.54 -13.60
C ALA A 719 -15.24 20.73 -13.26
N ALA A 720 -14.39 19.83 -13.75
CA ALA A 720 -12.95 19.86 -13.49
C ALA A 720 -12.17 19.21 -14.66
N ALA A 721 -12.16 19.88 -15.81
CA ALA A 721 -11.50 19.42 -17.04
C ALA A 721 -10.06 18.93 -16.79
N SER A 722 -9.26 19.73 -16.08
CA SER A 722 -7.85 19.42 -15.84
C SER A 722 -7.63 18.19 -14.95
N ILE A 723 -8.60 17.86 -14.08
CA ILE A 723 -8.58 16.62 -13.29
C ILE A 723 -8.96 15.43 -14.18
N ALA A 724 -10.00 15.57 -15.00
CA ALA A 724 -10.44 14.53 -15.93
C ALA A 724 -9.36 14.14 -16.96
N GLU A 725 -8.66 15.13 -17.54
CA GLU A 725 -7.58 14.91 -18.51
C GLU A 725 -6.37 14.14 -17.95
N ARG A 726 -6.10 14.30 -16.64
CA ARG A 726 -4.94 13.69 -15.97
C ARG A 726 -5.33 12.50 -15.10
N TRP A 727 -6.55 11.98 -15.29
CA TRP A 727 -7.06 10.85 -14.54
C TRP A 727 -6.37 9.53 -14.93
N PRO A 728 -6.13 8.60 -13.99
CA PRO A 728 -6.24 8.72 -12.54
C PRO A 728 -4.99 9.31 -11.87
N GLU A 729 -3.91 9.53 -12.62
CA GLU A 729 -2.58 9.89 -12.10
C GLU A 729 -2.58 11.14 -11.21
N VAL A 730 -3.45 12.11 -11.48
CA VAL A 730 -3.57 13.32 -10.66
C VAL A 730 -3.96 13.02 -9.20
N MET A 731 -4.68 11.93 -8.93
CA MET A 731 -5.09 11.56 -7.57
C MET A 731 -3.94 11.02 -6.71
N LYS A 732 -2.80 10.69 -7.33
CA LYS A 732 -1.59 10.28 -6.61
C LYS A 732 -0.85 11.46 -6.01
N ARG A 733 -1.12 12.68 -6.48
CA ARG A 733 -0.37 13.87 -6.06
C ARG A 733 -0.68 14.24 -4.60
N PRO A 734 0.26 14.91 -3.90
CA PRO A 734 0.03 15.43 -2.56
C PRO A 734 -1.15 16.41 -2.49
N ALA A 735 -1.74 16.56 -1.29
CA ALA A 735 -2.92 17.40 -1.09
C ALA A 735 -2.72 18.89 -1.45
N ASN A 736 -1.47 19.37 -1.37
CA ASN A 736 -1.04 20.74 -1.65
C ASN A 736 -0.52 20.94 -3.10
N ASP A 737 -0.63 19.94 -3.98
CA ASP A 737 -0.22 20.06 -5.38
C ASP A 737 -1.04 21.15 -6.11
N SER A 738 -0.40 21.88 -7.02
CA SER A 738 -1.05 22.93 -7.80
C SER A 738 -2.23 22.44 -8.65
N ALA A 739 -2.29 21.14 -8.98
CA ALA A 739 -3.44 20.54 -9.66
C ALA A 739 -4.75 20.66 -8.84
N PHE A 740 -4.64 20.86 -7.52
CA PHE A 740 -5.76 21.05 -6.61
C PHE A 740 -5.93 22.51 -6.16
N ALA A 741 -5.27 23.48 -6.82
CA ALA A 741 -5.53 24.90 -6.64
C ALA A 741 -6.83 25.29 -7.37
N LEU A 742 -7.95 24.72 -6.92
CA LEU A 742 -9.28 24.86 -7.50
C LEU A 742 -10.18 25.67 -6.56
N PRO A 743 -11.30 26.25 -7.07
CA PRO A 743 -12.27 26.93 -6.23
C PRO A 743 -12.80 26.05 -5.09
N PHE A 744 -13.20 26.69 -3.99
CA PHE A 744 -13.73 26.00 -2.79
C PHE A 744 -14.83 25.00 -3.13
N GLN A 745 -15.77 25.38 -4.00
CA GLN A 745 -16.92 24.55 -4.35
C GLN A 745 -16.50 23.31 -5.16
N THR A 746 -15.61 23.48 -6.15
CA THR A 746 -15.02 22.37 -6.92
C THR A 746 -14.24 21.43 -6.00
N LEU A 747 -13.46 21.97 -5.05
CA LEU A 747 -12.74 21.18 -4.07
C LEU A 747 -13.67 20.41 -3.14
N ALA A 748 -14.78 21.01 -2.71
CA ALA A 748 -15.78 20.35 -1.89
C ALA A 748 -16.42 19.16 -2.64
N LYS A 749 -16.73 19.32 -3.93
CA LYS A 749 -17.24 18.25 -4.80
C LYS A 749 -16.19 17.14 -5.05
N LEU A 750 -14.91 17.48 -5.16
CA LEU A 750 -13.81 16.51 -5.31
C LEU A 750 -13.39 15.84 -4.00
N LYS A 751 -13.78 16.38 -2.84
CA LYS A 751 -13.33 15.87 -1.54
C LYS A 751 -13.61 14.37 -1.34
N PRO A 752 -14.80 13.82 -1.64
CA PRO A 752 -15.07 12.39 -1.44
C PRO A 752 -14.14 11.49 -2.24
N VAL A 753 -13.86 11.84 -3.50
CA VAL A 753 -12.95 11.05 -4.35
C VAL A 753 -11.50 11.19 -3.89
N ARG A 754 -11.06 12.40 -3.48
CA ARG A 754 -9.71 12.62 -2.93
C ARG A 754 -9.48 11.84 -1.64
N ASP A 755 -10.45 11.87 -0.73
CA ASP A 755 -10.41 11.10 0.51
C ASP A 755 -10.38 9.59 0.21
N LEU A 756 -11.22 9.12 -0.72
CA LEU A 756 -11.25 7.71 -1.13
C LEU A 756 -9.90 7.22 -1.63
N PHE A 757 -9.29 7.93 -2.60
CA PHE A 757 -7.99 7.56 -3.16
C PHE A 757 -6.91 7.57 -2.07
N TYR A 758 -6.93 8.55 -1.17
CA TYR A 758 -6.03 8.57 -0.03
C TYR A 758 -6.20 7.36 0.91
N LEU A 759 -7.44 6.98 1.23
CA LEU A 759 -7.69 5.85 2.10
C LEU A 759 -7.23 4.53 1.46
N ARG A 760 -7.57 4.29 0.18
CA ARG A 760 -7.17 3.08 -0.55
C ARG A 760 -5.65 2.94 -0.66
N ARG A 761 -4.94 4.05 -0.88
CA ARG A 761 -3.48 4.04 -1.00
C ARG A 761 -2.75 3.98 0.34
N SER A 762 -3.34 4.47 1.44
CA SER A 762 -2.62 4.61 2.72
C SER A 762 -3.00 3.61 3.81
N LEU A 763 -4.17 2.96 3.71
CA LEU A 763 -4.54 1.91 4.66
C LEU A 763 -3.68 0.66 4.44
N PRO A 764 -3.11 0.08 5.52
CA PRO A 764 -2.17 -1.03 5.42
C PRO A 764 -2.84 -2.30 4.87
N ASP A 765 -4.03 -2.62 5.36
CA ASP A 765 -4.84 -3.73 4.90
C ASP A 765 -6.32 -3.30 4.81
N MET A 766 -6.82 -3.22 3.58
CA MET A 766 -8.20 -2.80 3.30
C MET A 766 -9.24 -3.84 3.72
N VAL A 767 -8.87 -5.12 3.79
CA VAL A 767 -9.78 -6.22 4.19
C VAL A 767 -10.02 -6.15 5.68
N GLN A 768 -8.96 -5.97 6.47
CA GLN A 768 -9.09 -5.77 7.92
C GLN A 768 -9.91 -4.53 8.26
N TYR A 769 -9.58 -3.40 7.60
CA TYR A 769 -10.33 -2.15 7.74
C TYR A 769 -11.81 -2.35 7.43
N ARG A 770 -12.12 -3.02 6.31
CA ARG A 770 -13.50 -3.30 5.90
C ARG A 770 -14.26 -4.12 6.92
N MET A 771 -13.68 -5.19 7.44
CA MET A 771 -14.33 -6.03 8.46
C MET A 771 -14.62 -5.25 9.74
N ALA A 772 -13.64 -4.51 10.25
CA ALA A 772 -13.84 -3.67 11.44
C ALA A 772 -14.88 -2.57 11.19
N HIS A 773 -14.85 -1.91 10.03
CA HIS A 773 -15.81 -0.88 9.64
C HIS A 773 -17.24 -1.45 9.59
N LEU A 774 -17.45 -2.58 8.92
CA LEU A 774 -18.77 -3.21 8.81
C LEU A 774 -19.30 -3.61 10.19
N PHE A 775 -18.46 -4.16 11.07
CA PHE A 775 -18.87 -4.47 12.44
C PHE A 775 -19.28 -3.22 13.22
N ILE A 776 -18.47 -2.16 13.19
CA ILE A 776 -18.76 -0.89 13.88
C ILE A 776 -20.03 -0.24 13.31
N LYS A 777 -20.24 -0.31 11.99
CA LYS A 777 -21.48 0.14 11.33
C LYS A 777 -22.68 -0.63 11.87
N SER A 778 -22.63 -1.96 11.87
CA SER A 778 -23.71 -2.82 12.37
C SER A 778 -23.99 -2.59 13.85
N TRP A 779 -22.95 -2.39 14.67
CA TRP A 779 -23.09 -1.98 16.06
C TRP A 779 -23.79 -0.63 16.20
N ALA A 780 -23.35 0.39 15.48
CA ALA A 780 -23.95 1.72 15.57
C ALA A 780 -25.42 1.70 15.13
N GLN A 781 -25.77 0.92 14.10
CA GLN A 781 -27.15 0.72 13.64
C GLN A 781 -27.99 0.01 14.71
N ALA A 782 -27.52 -1.12 15.24
CA ALA A 782 -28.22 -1.89 16.27
C ALA A 782 -28.47 -1.08 17.56
N ARG A 783 -27.61 -0.10 17.85
CA ARG A 783 -27.69 0.77 19.04
C ARG A 783 -28.37 2.12 18.79
N GLY A 784 -28.90 2.36 17.58
CA GLY A 784 -29.60 3.59 17.27
C GLY A 784 -28.71 4.84 17.33
N ILE A 785 -27.43 4.70 16.99
CA ILE A 785 -26.45 5.80 16.93
C ILE A 785 -25.79 5.90 15.54
N TYR A 786 -26.50 5.44 14.50
CA TYR A 786 -26.09 5.54 13.09
C TYR A 786 -27.10 6.38 12.29
N SER A 787 -26.86 7.68 12.23
CA SER A 787 -27.52 8.62 11.33
C SER A 787 -26.85 9.99 11.44
N ALA A 788 -26.02 10.34 10.45
CA ALA A 788 -25.34 11.64 10.42
C ALA A 788 -26.35 12.81 10.42
N LYS A 789 -27.53 12.62 9.83
CA LYS A 789 -28.63 13.60 9.79
C LYS A 789 -29.09 14.01 11.19
N PHE A 790 -29.08 13.09 12.16
CA PHE A 790 -29.48 13.35 13.55
C PHE A 790 -28.29 13.68 14.47
N GLY A 791 -27.11 13.98 13.90
CA GLY A 791 -25.92 14.31 14.68
C GLY A 791 -25.23 13.10 15.33
N PHE A 792 -25.49 11.89 14.82
CA PHE A 792 -24.83 10.64 15.22
C PHE A 792 -23.75 10.21 14.21
N LEU A 793 -23.24 8.97 14.36
CA LEU A 793 -22.24 8.42 13.46
C LEU A 793 -22.83 8.13 12.07
N GLY A 794 -21.96 8.17 11.07
CA GLY A 794 -22.22 7.77 9.69
C GLY A 794 -20.95 7.15 9.11
N GLY A 795 -20.99 6.69 7.86
CA GLY A 795 -19.85 5.98 7.25
C GLY A 795 -18.53 6.74 7.35
N ILE A 796 -18.51 8.03 6.98
CA ILE A 796 -17.30 8.86 7.07
C ILE A 796 -16.82 9.07 8.52
N HIS A 797 -17.74 9.21 9.49
CA HIS A 797 -17.39 9.33 10.91
C HIS A 797 -16.69 8.08 11.43
N ILE A 798 -17.20 6.89 11.06
CA ILE A 798 -16.56 5.61 11.40
C ILE A 798 -15.17 5.55 10.77
N SER A 799 -15.01 5.94 9.51
CA SER A 799 -13.70 5.99 8.85
C SER A 799 -12.71 6.89 9.61
N VAL A 800 -13.11 8.11 9.98
CA VAL A 800 -12.25 9.05 10.72
C VAL A 800 -11.84 8.51 12.09
N LEU A 801 -12.73 7.79 12.78
CA LEU A 801 -12.42 7.13 14.05
C LEU A 801 -11.51 5.90 13.89
N LEU A 802 -11.70 5.12 12.82
CA LEU A 802 -11.09 3.81 12.64
C LEU A 802 -9.71 3.87 11.97
N VAL A 803 -9.51 4.76 10.99
CA VAL A 803 -8.25 4.87 10.23
C VAL A 803 -7.04 5.11 11.13
N PRO A 804 -7.07 6.03 12.12
CA PRO A 804 -5.95 6.22 13.05
C PRO A 804 -5.60 4.95 13.82
N ILE A 805 -6.61 4.17 14.24
CA ILE A 805 -6.44 2.87 14.92
C ILE A 805 -5.73 1.88 13.99
N CYS A 806 -6.24 1.68 12.78
CA CYS A 806 -5.65 0.74 11.81
C CYS A 806 -4.19 1.09 11.51
N LYS A 807 -3.87 2.37 11.29
CA LYS A 807 -2.52 2.80 10.96
C LYS A 807 -1.56 2.72 12.15
N ALA A 808 -1.99 3.15 13.33
CA ALA A 808 -1.17 3.05 14.54
C ALA A 808 -0.86 1.59 14.88
N LEU A 809 -1.84 0.69 14.77
CA LEU A 809 -1.65 -0.73 15.01
C LEU A 809 -0.69 -1.38 13.98
N ALA A 810 -0.78 -1.00 12.70
CA ALA A 810 0.14 -1.49 11.68
C ALA A 810 1.58 -0.96 11.82
N SER A 811 1.76 0.21 12.46
CA SER A 811 3.10 0.73 12.80
C SER A 811 3.72 0.05 14.02
N GLY A 812 2.95 -0.74 14.77
CA GLY A 812 3.42 -1.48 15.94
C GLY A 812 4.24 -2.72 15.58
N SER A 813 4.89 -3.31 16.58
CA SER A 813 5.74 -4.51 16.44
C SER A 813 4.98 -5.83 16.44
N GLU A 814 3.66 -5.80 16.66
CA GLU A 814 2.85 -7.00 16.82
C GLU A 814 1.94 -7.25 15.61
N THR A 815 1.65 -8.52 15.34
CA THR A 815 0.65 -8.91 14.35
C THR A 815 -0.77 -8.60 14.86
N VAL A 816 -1.57 -8.03 13.96
CA VAL A 816 -2.90 -7.48 14.27
C VAL A 816 -3.94 -8.18 13.41
N SER A 817 -5.03 -8.65 14.03
CA SER A 817 -6.21 -9.21 13.37
C SER A 817 -7.36 -8.19 13.31
N PRO A 818 -8.39 -8.42 12.47
CA PRO A 818 -9.61 -7.60 12.48
C PRO A 818 -10.28 -7.52 13.87
N THR A 819 -10.24 -8.61 14.63
CA THR A 819 -10.77 -8.67 16.00
C THR A 819 -9.98 -7.77 16.94
N ASP A 820 -8.65 -7.77 16.86
CA ASP A 820 -7.79 -6.88 17.67
C ASP A 820 -8.10 -5.41 17.38
N ILE A 821 -8.36 -5.05 16.11
CA ILE A 821 -8.74 -3.69 15.71
C ILE A 821 -10.05 -3.27 16.38
N VAL A 822 -11.08 -4.11 16.33
CA VAL A 822 -12.40 -3.82 16.93
C VAL A 822 -12.29 -3.65 18.44
N VAL A 823 -11.59 -4.55 19.15
CA VAL A 823 -11.42 -4.44 20.61
C VAL A 823 -10.61 -3.21 20.98
N THR A 824 -9.54 -2.91 20.23
CA THR A 824 -8.72 -1.70 20.44
C THR A 824 -9.54 -0.44 20.20
N PHE A 825 -10.38 -0.40 19.17
CA PHE A 825 -11.26 0.71 18.85
C PHE A 825 -12.16 1.07 20.05
N PHE A 826 -12.91 0.09 20.58
CA PHE A 826 -13.82 0.35 21.70
C PHE A 826 -13.08 0.69 22.99
N ARG A 827 -11.96 0.03 23.29
CA ARG A 827 -11.14 0.37 24.47
C ARG A 827 -10.61 1.80 24.40
N HIS A 828 -10.14 2.22 23.22
CA HIS A 828 -9.58 3.54 23.02
C HIS A 828 -10.66 4.61 23.18
N TYR A 829 -11.78 4.48 22.46
CA TYR A 829 -12.83 5.49 22.46
C TYR A 829 -13.73 5.48 23.71
N CYS A 830 -13.74 4.40 24.50
CA CYS A 830 -14.33 4.38 25.84
C CYS A 830 -13.66 5.38 26.80
N ASN A 831 -12.35 5.62 26.65
CA ASN A 831 -11.57 6.50 27.52
C ASN A 831 -11.24 7.86 26.87
N PHE A 832 -11.85 8.15 25.71
CA PHE A 832 -11.55 9.36 24.94
C PHE A 832 -12.25 10.59 25.54
N ASP A 833 -11.52 11.69 25.68
CA ASP A 833 -12.09 12.97 26.12
C ASP A 833 -12.81 13.67 24.95
N TRP A 834 -14.04 13.25 24.69
CA TRP A 834 -14.90 13.82 23.64
C TRP A 834 -15.10 15.33 23.79
N LYS A 835 -15.00 15.89 25.01
CA LYS A 835 -15.27 17.31 25.29
C LYS A 835 -14.12 18.21 24.86
N ASN A 836 -12.87 17.78 25.01
CA ASN A 836 -11.71 18.64 24.70
C ASN A 836 -10.80 18.10 23.59
N SER A 837 -10.85 16.80 23.29
CA SER A 837 -9.97 16.18 22.28
C SER A 837 -10.58 16.15 20.88
N MET A 838 -9.75 16.04 19.85
CA MET A 838 -10.16 15.90 18.45
C MET A 838 -9.59 14.59 17.88
N VAL A 839 -10.32 14.00 16.93
CA VAL A 839 -9.85 12.80 16.22
C VAL A 839 -9.44 13.20 14.81
N PHE A 840 -8.26 12.76 14.39
CA PHE A 840 -7.71 13.00 13.05
C PHE A 840 -6.70 11.89 12.73
N ASP A 841 -6.37 11.73 11.45
CA ASP A 841 -5.28 10.84 11.00
C ASP A 841 -3.92 11.54 11.18
N PRO A 842 -3.08 11.15 12.16
CA PRO A 842 -1.78 11.78 12.40
C PRO A 842 -0.78 11.50 11.27
N PHE A 843 -1.02 10.49 10.44
CA PHE A 843 -0.15 10.19 9.29
C PHE A 843 -0.41 11.15 8.12
N PHE A 844 -1.65 11.64 7.99
CA PHE A 844 -2.00 12.67 7.00
C PHE A 844 -1.65 14.08 7.50
N HIS A 845 -2.07 14.40 8.73
CA HIS A 845 -2.01 15.74 9.28
C HIS A 845 -0.73 15.97 10.08
N LYS A 846 0.42 16.02 9.38
CA LYS A 846 1.73 16.27 10.01
C LYS A 846 1.85 17.65 10.66
N ASP A 847 1.21 18.67 10.06
CA ASP A 847 1.19 20.06 10.54
C ASP A 847 -0.27 20.58 10.64
N LEU A 848 -1.08 19.97 11.51
CA LEU A 848 -2.50 20.34 11.66
C LEU A 848 -2.67 21.73 12.27
N ARG A 849 -3.24 22.67 11.50
CA ARG A 849 -3.64 24.00 11.97
C ARG A 849 -5.15 24.07 12.12
N TYR A 850 -5.70 23.38 13.12
CA TYR A 850 -7.13 23.38 13.42
C TYR A 850 -7.40 23.79 14.86
N ASN A 851 -8.26 24.80 15.05
CA ASN A 851 -8.67 25.27 16.37
C ASN A 851 -10.12 24.84 16.63
N ARG A 852 -10.29 23.82 17.48
CA ARG A 852 -11.63 23.37 17.91
C ARG A 852 -12.34 24.50 18.64
N THR A 853 -13.61 24.72 18.30
CA THR A 853 -14.48 25.69 18.96
C THR A 853 -15.44 25.00 19.94
N PHE A 854 -15.98 25.75 20.91
CA PHE A 854 -16.98 25.23 21.85
C PHE A 854 -18.30 24.81 21.18
N ARG A 855 -18.51 25.20 19.91
CA ARG A 855 -19.68 24.85 19.10
C ARG A 855 -19.55 23.49 18.41
N GLU A 856 -18.43 22.79 18.62
CA GLU A 856 -18.15 21.48 18.03
C GLU A 856 -18.09 20.41 19.14
N PRO A 857 -19.26 19.87 19.56
CA PRO A 857 -19.33 18.77 20.53
C PRO A 857 -18.55 17.53 20.08
N LEU A 858 -18.57 17.25 18.77
CA LEU A 858 -17.85 16.16 18.12
C LEU A 858 -16.90 16.76 17.08
N CYS A 859 -15.60 16.51 17.25
CA CYS A 859 -14.56 17.04 16.36
C CYS A 859 -13.84 15.89 15.65
N LEU A 860 -14.37 15.49 14.50
CA LEU A 860 -13.84 14.39 13.67
C LEU A 860 -13.29 14.98 12.37
N LEU A 861 -11.97 15.15 12.30
CA LEU A 861 -11.31 15.79 11.18
C LEU A 861 -11.01 14.76 10.08
N GLY A 862 -11.61 14.97 8.91
CA GLY A 862 -11.27 14.24 7.68
C GLY A 862 -9.93 14.68 7.10
N TRP A 863 -9.64 14.27 5.86
CA TRP A 863 -8.33 14.47 5.25
C TRP A 863 -8.24 15.77 4.46
N HIS A 864 -8.99 15.90 3.36
CA HIS A 864 -8.84 17.07 2.49
C HIS A 864 -9.74 18.26 2.88
N ALA A 865 -9.20 19.47 2.76
CA ALA A 865 -9.93 20.74 2.84
C ALA A 865 -11.01 20.84 1.72
N PRO A 866 -12.07 21.67 1.88
CA PRO A 866 -12.20 22.76 2.86
C PRO A 866 -13.04 22.50 4.11
N ALA A 867 -13.82 21.41 4.16
CA ALA A 867 -14.61 21.04 5.35
C ALA A 867 -13.93 19.91 6.12
N LEU A 868 -13.01 20.27 7.03
CA LEU A 868 -12.24 19.27 7.80
C LEU A 868 -13.11 18.56 8.83
N ASN A 869 -13.84 19.27 9.69
CA ASN A 869 -14.74 18.62 10.64
C ASN A 869 -15.93 18.01 9.88
N THR A 870 -16.01 16.68 9.93
CA THR A 870 -17.02 15.88 9.26
C THR A 870 -18.33 15.77 10.04
N ALA A 871 -18.34 16.16 11.32
CA ALA A 871 -19.47 16.00 12.23
C ALA A 871 -20.12 17.34 12.70
N PRO A 872 -20.44 18.31 11.80
CA PRO A 872 -20.93 19.63 12.22
C PRO A 872 -22.36 19.61 12.83
N ILE A 873 -23.11 18.53 12.61
CA ILE A 873 -24.50 18.38 13.10
C ILE A 873 -24.54 17.84 14.54
N ALA A 874 -23.44 17.26 15.03
CA ALA A 874 -23.40 16.64 16.35
C ALA A 874 -23.67 17.63 17.49
N SER A 875 -24.36 17.17 18.51
CA SER A 875 -24.74 17.94 19.70
C SER A 875 -24.17 17.29 20.97
N ASN A 876 -24.13 18.01 22.10
CA ASN A 876 -23.66 17.42 23.36
C ASN A 876 -24.45 16.14 23.74
N PRO A 877 -25.80 16.10 23.65
CA PRO A 877 -26.55 14.87 23.94
C PRO A 877 -26.20 13.69 23.01
N THR A 878 -26.00 13.94 21.70
CA THR A 878 -25.66 12.85 20.77
C THR A 878 -24.26 12.30 21.04
N VAL A 879 -23.30 13.17 21.40
CA VAL A 879 -21.95 12.76 21.82
C VAL A 879 -21.99 11.95 23.12
N MET A 880 -22.81 12.34 24.10
CA MET A 880 -22.97 11.57 25.34
C MET A 880 -23.54 10.17 25.06
N ALA A 881 -24.52 10.05 24.17
CA ALA A 881 -25.06 8.76 23.77
C ALA A 881 -24.02 7.88 23.04
N ILE A 882 -23.21 8.47 22.15
CA ILE A 882 -22.09 7.76 21.50
C ILE A 882 -21.10 7.27 22.56
N ALA A 883 -20.68 8.12 23.49
CA ALA A 883 -19.73 7.77 24.54
C ALA A 883 -20.25 6.64 25.46
N ALA A 884 -21.52 6.71 25.86
CA ALA A 884 -22.15 5.67 26.69
C ALA A 884 -22.22 4.31 25.97
N GLU A 885 -22.53 4.29 24.68
CA GLU A 885 -22.54 3.05 23.90
C GLU A 885 -21.12 2.51 23.66
N MET A 886 -20.11 3.36 23.49
CA MET A 886 -18.70 2.94 23.42
C MET A 886 -18.26 2.26 24.73
N GLU A 887 -18.63 2.84 25.87
CA GLU A 887 -18.35 2.27 27.20
C GLU A 887 -19.06 0.92 27.38
N ARG A 888 -20.34 0.84 26.98
CA ARG A 888 -21.11 -0.41 27.00
C ARG A 888 -20.44 -1.49 26.14
N ALA A 889 -20.07 -1.17 24.90
CA ALA A 889 -19.41 -2.13 24.02
C ALA A 889 -18.07 -2.61 24.58
N ASN A 890 -17.24 -1.70 25.12
CA ASN A 890 -15.98 -2.06 25.77
C ASN A 890 -16.17 -2.97 26.99
N ARG A 891 -17.22 -2.73 27.79
CA ARG A 891 -17.56 -3.59 28.93
C ARG A 891 -17.88 -5.01 28.47
N LEU A 892 -18.79 -5.15 27.49
CA LEU A 892 -19.17 -6.45 26.94
C LEU A 892 -17.97 -7.19 26.33
N LEU A 893 -17.14 -6.48 25.55
CA LEU A 893 -15.92 -7.04 24.95
C LEU A 893 -14.84 -7.44 26.00
N SER A 894 -15.00 -7.01 27.25
CA SER A 894 -14.12 -7.36 28.36
C SER A 894 -14.68 -8.49 29.24
N GLU A 895 -15.92 -8.92 29.02
CA GLU A 895 -16.58 -9.98 29.81
C GLU A 895 -16.22 -11.37 29.26
N ASP A 896 -15.91 -12.30 30.17
CA ASP A 896 -15.69 -13.71 29.82
C ASP A 896 -16.98 -14.33 29.29
N GLY A 897 -16.92 -14.96 28.11
CA GLY A 897 -18.09 -15.51 27.42
C GLY A 897 -18.74 -14.56 26.41
N CYS A 898 -18.14 -13.38 26.17
CA CYS A 898 -18.59 -12.45 25.14
C CYS A 898 -18.65 -13.11 23.75
N THR A 899 -19.73 -12.80 23.01
CA THR A 899 -19.93 -13.17 21.60
C THR A 899 -20.26 -11.93 20.77
N TRP A 900 -20.03 -11.96 19.45
CA TRP A 900 -20.40 -10.86 18.56
C TRP A 900 -21.89 -10.50 18.62
N ASN A 901 -22.76 -11.52 18.74
CA ASN A 901 -24.20 -11.34 18.96
C ASN A 901 -24.48 -10.53 20.23
N SER A 902 -23.83 -10.85 21.35
CA SER A 902 -24.04 -10.15 22.62
C SER A 902 -23.70 -8.65 22.55
N VAL A 903 -22.66 -8.29 21.78
CA VAL A 903 -22.24 -6.89 21.58
C VAL A 903 -23.30 -6.10 20.79
N LEU A 904 -23.86 -6.72 19.74
CA LEU A 904 -24.97 -6.14 18.97
C LEU A 904 -26.31 -6.16 19.71
N GLY A 905 -26.43 -6.99 20.76
CA GLY A 905 -27.68 -7.20 21.49
C GLY A 905 -28.61 -8.21 20.82
N LEU A 906 -28.08 -9.21 20.12
CA LEU A 906 -28.86 -10.26 19.45
C LEU A 906 -28.91 -11.53 20.30
N GLN A 907 -30.04 -12.24 20.28
CA GLN A 907 -30.15 -13.58 20.91
C GLN A 907 -29.68 -14.69 19.97
N SER A 908 -29.84 -14.52 18.66
CA SER A 908 -29.31 -15.41 17.62
C SER A 908 -29.03 -14.64 16.31
N THR A 909 -28.26 -15.22 15.39
CA THR A 909 -27.96 -14.62 14.08
C THR A 909 -29.16 -14.57 13.12
N GLN A 910 -30.29 -15.22 13.46
CA GLN A 910 -31.48 -15.32 12.61
C GLN A 910 -32.52 -14.20 12.87
N GLU A 911 -32.36 -13.39 13.92
CA GLU A 911 -33.24 -12.24 14.20
C GLU A 911 -32.77 -11.00 13.44
N VAL A 912 -32.89 -11.01 12.12
CA VAL A 912 -32.69 -9.82 11.29
C VAL A 912 -34.00 -9.03 11.28
N GLY A 913 -34.17 -8.10 12.22
CA GLY A 913 -35.28 -7.13 12.18
C GLY A 913 -35.92 -6.76 13.53
N GLY A 914 -35.81 -7.61 14.55
CA GLY A 914 -36.26 -7.28 15.92
C GLY A 914 -35.16 -6.55 16.69
N SER A 915 -35.08 -5.22 16.60
CA SER A 915 -34.03 -4.48 17.30
C SER A 915 -34.26 -4.52 18.81
N LYS A 916 -33.59 -5.46 19.50
CA LYS A 916 -33.47 -5.43 20.98
C LYS A 916 -32.99 -4.07 21.46
N GLY A 917 -32.15 -3.37 20.67
CA GLY A 917 -31.73 -2.01 20.96
C GLY A 917 -32.89 -1.00 20.96
N ALA A 918 -33.84 -1.10 20.03
CA ALA A 918 -35.03 -0.27 20.01
C ALA A 918 -35.94 -0.58 21.20
N MET A 919 -36.10 -1.86 21.56
CA MET A 919 -36.84 -2.27 22.76
C MET A 919 -36.18 -1.76 24.04
N GLU A 920 -34.86 -1.86 24.15
CA GLU A 920 -34.10 -1.29 25.27
C GLU A 920 -34.29 0.24 25.32
N PHE A 921 -34.26 0.93 24.18
CA PHE A 921 -34.52 2.37 24.09
C PHE A 921 -35.93 2.75 24.56
N LEU A 922 -36.96 1.96 24.21
CA LEU A 922 -38.35 2.18 24.65
C LEU A 922 -38.55 1.97 26.16
N HIS A 923 -37.63 1.26 26.82
CA HIS A 923 -37.63 1.04 28.27
C HIS A 923 -36.58 1.88 29.02
N GLU A 924 -35.63 2.50 28.32
CA GLU A 924 -34.53 3.28 28.89
C GLU A 924 -35.02 4.58 29.57
N PHE A 925 -36.03 5.25 29.01
CA PHE A 925 -36.48 6.56 29.47
C PHE A 925 -37.90 6.50 30.06
N LYS A 926 -38.16 7.35 31.06
CA LYS A 926 -39.52 7.48 31.65
C LYS A 926 -40.41 8.43 30.85
N THR A 927 -39.82 9.31 30.06
CA THR A 927 -40.51 10.37 29.33
C THR A 927 -39.90 10.48 27.94
N TYR A 928 -40.74 10.64 26.94
CA TYR A 928 -40.36 10.77 25.54
C TYR A 928 -41.03 11.99 24.92
N ILE A 929 -40.37 12.60 23.94
CA ILE A 929 -41.05 13.44 22.96
C ILE A 929 -41.49 12.52 21.83
N LYS A 930 -42.77 12.53 21.52
CA LYS A 930 -43.37 11.81 20.41
C LYS A 930 -43.71 12.82 19.32
N ILE A 931 -43.11 12.63 18.15
CA ILE A 931 -43.39 13.43 16.94
C ILE A 931 -44.18 12.55 16.00
N ASP A 932 -45.50 12.67 16.03
CA ASP A 932 -46.39 11.94 15.12
C ASP A 932 -46.34 12.57 13.72
N ALA A 933 -46.31 11.73 12.70
CA ALA A 933 -46.31 12.11 11.30
C ALA A 933 -47.25 11.19 10.53
N ASN A 934 -48.39 11.73 10.12
CA ASN A 934 -49.41 11.02 9.37
C ASN A 934 -49.53 11.61 7.96
N TYR A 935 -49.74 10.76 6.97
CA TYR A 935 -49.91 11.17 5.58
C TYR A 935 -50.95 10.29 4.89
N TRP A 936 -52.02 10.90 4.37
CA TRP A 936 -53.12 10.22 3.67
C TRP A 936 -53.31 10.78 2.24
N GLY A 937 -52.31 11.49 1.72
CA GLY A 937 -52.34 11.99 0.35
C GLY A 937 -52.14 10.89 -0.70
N PRO A 938 -52.63 11.11 -1.94
CA PRO A 938 -52.53 10.10 -3.00
C PRO A 938 -51.12 9.95 -3.60
N SER A 939 -50.21 10.91 -3.36
CA SER A 939 -48.86 10.91 -3.91
C SER A 939 -47.83 10.39 -2.90
N GLN A 940 -47.16 9.28 -3.20
CA GLN A 940 -46.03 8.82 -2.38
C GLN A 940 -44.83 9.78 -2.44
N GLU A 941 -44.69 10.55 -3.52
CA GLU A 941 -43.61 11.53 -3.62
C GLU A 941 -43.76 12.67 -2.64
N LYS A 942 -44.96 13.23 -2.55
CA LYS A 942 -45.25 14.27 -1.56
C LYS A 942 -45.08 13.74 -0.13
N SER A 943 -45.39 12.46 0.10
CA SER A 943 -45.14 11.82 1.40
C SER A 943 -43.64 11.79 1.73
N GLY A 944 -42.79 11.41 0.79
CA GLY A 944 -41.33 11.41 1.00
C GLY A 944 -40.71 12.79 1.14
N ARG A 945 -41.20 13.78 0.39
CA ARG A 945 -40.77 15.17 0.57
C ARG A 945 -41.14 15.70 1.95
N PHE A 946 -42.35 15.43 2.43
CA PHE A 946 -42.80 15.82 3.76
C PHE A 946 -42.01 15.15 4.87
N ILE A 947 -41.91 13.81 4.85
CA ILE A 947 -41.20 13.05 5.89
C ILE A 947 -39.71 13.40 5.92
N GLY A 948 -39.03 13.43 4.76
CA GLY A 948 -37.62 13.78 4.69
C GLY A 948 -37.33 15.23 5.13
N TRP A 949 -38.24 16.15 4.82
CA TRP A 949 -38.15 17.52 5.34
C TRP A 949 -38.36 17.56 6.87
N LEU A 950 -39.36 16.85 7.40
CA LEU A 950 -39.60 16.76 8.85
C LEU A 950 -38.38 16.21 9.60
N GLU A 951 -37.77 15.14 9.11
CA GLU A 951 -36.52 14.57 9.66
C GLU A 951 -35.41 15.62 9.77
N SER A 952 -35.20 16.40 8.71
CA SER A 952 -34.17 17.45 8.69
C SER A 952 -34.39 18.54 9.75
N ARG A 953 -35.64 18.69 10.22
CA ARG A 953 -36.03 19.69 11.22
C ARG A 953 -36.00 19.15 12.64
N CYS A 954 -36.02 17.84 12.87
CA CYS A 954 -35.96 17.25 14.22
C CYS A 954 -34.73 17.72 15.02
N VAL A 955 -33.60 17.99 14.35
CA VAL A 955 -32.37 18.52 14.98
C VAL A 955 -32.55 19.95 15.55
N MET A 956 -33.61 20.65 15.15
CA MET A 956 -33.91 22.00 15.64
C MET A 956 -34.51 22.02 17.05
N LEU A 957 -34.92 20.86 17.58
CA LEU A 957 -35.40 20.71 18.96
C LEU A 957 -34.22 20.82 19.94
N LYS A 958 -33.76 22.05 20.16
CA LYS A 958 -32.67 22.37 21.08
C LYS A 958 -33.18 22.37 22.52
N LEU A 959 -33.04 21.23 23.19
CA LEU A 959 -33.32 21.09 24.62
C LEU A 959 -32.04 21.38 25.41
N GLN A 960 -31.95 22.57 26.00
CA GLN A 960 -30.82 22.93 26.86
C GLN A 960 -30.93 22.19 28.20
N HIS A 961 -29.80 21.74 28.76
CA HIS A 961 -29.71 21.10 30.08
C HIS A 961 -30.44 19.75 30.26
N LEU A 962 -30.85 19.10 29.17
CA LEU A 962 -31.45 17.75 29.17
C LEU A 962 -30.62 16.78 28.34
N VAL A 963 -30.53 15.54 28.80
CA VAL A 963 -30.02 14.44 27.96
C VAL A 963 -31.18 13.97 27.11
N ALA A 964 -31.12 14.30 25.82
CA ALA A 964 -32.11 13.91 24.81
C ALA A 964 -31.47 12.94 23.81
N ARG A 965 -32.10 11.77 23.62
CA ARG A 965 -31.65 10.74 22.66
C ARG A 965 -32.76 10.47 21.66
N ILE A 966 -32.58 10.88 20.41
CA ILE A 966 -33.47 10.51 19.32
C ILE A 966 -33.12 9.10 18.83
N TRP A 967 -34.13 8.26 18.60
CA TRP A 967 -33.92 7.02 17.85
C TRP A 967 -33.98 7.32 16.34
N PRO A 968 -33.01 6.86 15.54
CA PRO A 968 -32.87 7.31 14.15
C PRO A 968 -33.90 6.71 13.20
N SER A 969 -34.63 5.68 13.61
CA SER A 969 -35.71 5.06 12.83
C SER A 969 -37.08 5.48 13.37
N ARG A 970 -38.10 5.40 12.51
CA ARG A 970 -39.50 5.67 12.87
C ARG A 970 -40.09 4.49 13.64
N PHE A 971 -41.13 4.76 14.42
CA PHE A 971 -41.92 3.75 15.11
C PHE A 971 -43.36 3.75 14.61
N LEU A 972 -43.92 2.55 14.47
CA LEU A 972 -45.35 2.31 14.22
C LEU A 972 -46.00 1.82 15.51
N ASP A 973 -47.24 2.24 15.74
CA ASP A 973 -48.07 1.76 16.84
C ASP A 973 -48.85 0.53 16.34
N THR A 974 -48.51 -0.65 16.86
CA THR A 974 -49.09 -1.94 16.44
C THR A 974 -50.58 -2.07 16.80
N SER A 975 -51.07 -1.24 17.72
CA SER A 975 -52.48 -1.22 18.12
C SER A 975 -53.40 -0.52 17.10
N SER A 976 -52.83 0.17 16.11
CA SER A 976 -53.56 0.97 15.11
C SER A 976 -54.13 0.18 13.93
N GLY A 977 -53.85 -1.12 13.82
CA GLY A 977 -54.20 -1.94 12.65
C GLY A 977 -53.24 -1.70 11.49
N GLY A 978 -52.39 -2.68 11.20
CA GLY A 978 -51.39 -2.62 10.14
C GLY A 978 -52.03 -2.47 8.75
N ALA A 979 -51.49 -1.52 8.02
CA ALA A 979 -51.75 -1.22 6.62
C ALA A 979 -51.10 -2.31 5.72
N GLU A 980 -51.89 -3.11 4.99
CA GLU A 980 -51.40 -4.15 4.05
C GLU A 980 -51.97 -4.02 2.61
N GLY A 981 -52.28 -2.81 2.13
CA GLY A 981 -52.92 -2.56 0.83
C GLY A 981 -52.48 -1.29 0.09
N PRO A 982 -52.47 -1.29 -1.26
CA PRO A 982 -52.21 -0.09 -2.06
C PRO A 982 -53.38 0.90 -1.93
N GLY A 983 -53.13 2.03 -1.27
CA GLY A 983 -54.11 3.09 -0.98
C GLY A 983 -54.13 3.60 0.47
N GLU A 984 -53.22 3.15 1.33
CA GLU A 984 -53.28 3.38 2.78
C GLU A 984 -52.56 4.63 3.28
N GLU A 985 -53.03 5.12 4.42
CA GLU A 985 -52.56 6.29 5.15
C GLU A 985 -51.34 5.91 6.00
N TYR A 986 -50.21 6.60 5.80
CA TYR A 986 -49.04 6.45 6.66
C TYR A 986 -49.31 7.00 8.06
N HIS A 987 -48.96 6.23 9.08
CA HIS A 987 -49.08 6.59 10.49
C HIS A 987 -47.82 6.15 11.24
N GLY A 988 -46.89 7.06 11.48
CA GLY A 988 -45.65 6.76 12.20
C GLY A 988 -45.24 7.89 13.12
N CYS A 989 -44.24 7.64 13.97
CA CYS A 989 -43.70 8.68 14.83
C CYS A 989 -42.18 8.58 15.03
N TYR A 990 -41.57 9.70 15.39
CA TYR A 990 -40.21 9.73 15.94
C TYR A 990 -40.26 9.86 17.46
N LEU A 991 -39.33 9.17 18.12
CA LEU A 991 -39.21 9.19 19.57
C LEU A 991 -37.87 9.78 20.00
N ILE A 992 -37.94 10.73 20.94
CA ILE A 992 -36.78 11.31 21.61
C ILE A 992 -36.90 11.02 23.10
N GLY A 993 -36.07 10.11 23.62
CA GLY A 993 -35.99 9.79 25.03
C GLY A 993 -35.39 10.94 25.83
N LEU A 994 -36.00 11.26 26.98
CA LEU A 994 -35.55 12.33 27.87
C LEU A 994 -35.09 11.76 29.21
N ALA A 995 -33.84 12.01 29.55
CA ALA A 995 -33.29 11.78 30.88
C ALA A 995 -33.14 13.10 31.64
N TRP A 996 -33.74 13.12 32.84
CA TRP A 996 -33.74 14.25 33.76
C TRP A 996 -32.55 14.14 34.70
N ASP A 997 -31.91 15.26 35.04
CA ASP A 997 -30.84 15.26 36.05
C ASP A 997 -31.42 14.89 37.43
N ALA A 998 -30.79 13.92 38.10
CA ALA A 998 -31.23 13.40 39.40
C ALA A 998 -31.15 14.46 40.51
N ASN A 999 -30.37 15.52 40.33
CA ASN A 999 -30.23 16.62 41.28
C ASN A 999 -31.30 17.71 41.15
N MET A 1000 -32.21 17.62 40.16
CA MET A 1000 -33.26 18.63 39.96
C MET A 1000 -34.38 18.52 41.00
N SER A 1001 -34.84 19.65 41.52
CA SER A 1001 -35.99 19.68 42.41
C SER A 1001 -37.29 19.35 41.64
N LYS A 1002 -38.34 18.96 42.37
CA LYS A 1002 -39.65 18.70 41.76
C LYS A 1002 -40.23 19.92 41.05
N ASP A 1003 -39.90 21.12 41.51
CA ASP A 1003 -40.35 22.38 40.91
C ASP A 1003 -39.58 22.67 39.62
N ASP A 1004 -38.27 22.42 39.59
CA ASP A 1004 -37.43 22.58 38.38
C ASP A 1004 -37.87 21.64 37.24
N VAL A 1005 -38.22 20.39 37.58
CA VAL A 1005 -38.75 19.42 36.61
C VAL A 1005 -40.09 19.87 36.05
N LYS A 1006 -40.93 20.51 36.87
CA LYS A 1006 -42.22 21.04 36.43
C LYS A 1006 -42.04 22.24 35.50
N GLU A 1007 -41.16 23.17 35.87
CA GLU A 1007 -40.82 24.34 35.05
C GLU A 1007 -40.22 23.93 33.70
N MET A 1008 -39.29 22.98 33.70
CA MET A 1008 -38.72 22.43 32.46
C MET A 1008 -39.76 21.71 31.60
N ARG A 1009 -40.69 20.95 32.19
CA ARG A 1009 -41.79 20.35 31.40
C ARG A 1009 -42.62 21.40 30.68
N THR A 1010 -42.94 22.50 31.36
CA THR A 1010 -43.67 23.61 30.74
C THR A 1010 -42.84 24.26 29.64
N SER A 1011 -41.54 24.48 29.85
CA SER A 1011 -40.63 25.00 28.83
C SER A 1011 -40.55 24.09 27.60
N ILE A 1012 -40.41 22.78 27.79
CA ILE A 1012 -40.41 21.79 26.69
C ILE A 1012 -41.73 21.86 25.91
N GLN A 1013 -42.87 21.91 26.60
CA GLN A 1013 -44.18 22.04 25.92
C GLN A 1013 -44.25 23.29 25.05
N THR A 1014 -43.72 24.44 25.50
CA THR A 1014 -43.63 25.65 24.67
C THR A 1014 -42.76 25.43 23.44
N VAL A 1015 -41.57 24.82 23.59
CA VAL A 1015 -40.67 24.51 22.46
C VAL A 1015 -41.33 23.57 21.45
N LEU A 1016 -42.08 22.57 21.92
CA LEU A 1016 -42.81 21.63 21.05
C LEU A 1016 -43.94 22.33 20.29
N GLN A 1017 -44.69 23.22 20.94
CA GLN A 1017 -45.73 24.02 20.29
C GLN A 1017 -45.16 24.96 19.23
N ASP A 1018 -44.03 25.61 19.51
CA ASP A 1018 -43.34 26.47 18.55
C ASP A 1018 -42.80 25.65 17.37
N PHE A 1019 -42.26 24.46 17.63
CA PHE A 1019 -41.80 23.53 16.59
C PHE A 1019 -42.97 23.09 15.70
N GLU A 1020 -44.07 22.61 16.28
CA GLU A 1020 -45.28 22.21 15.55
C GLU A 1020 -45.82 23.37 14.70
N ALA A 1021 -45.94 24.57 15.29
CA ALA A 1021 -46.41 25.75 14.56
C ALA A 1021 -45.48 26.15 13.41
N ARG A 1022 -44.17 25.98 13.56
CA ARG A 1022 -43.20 26.27 12.50
C ARG A 1022 -43.29 25.27 11.35
N ILE A 1023 -43.44 23.99 11.67
CA ILE A 1023 -43.59 22.93 10.69
C ILE A 1023 -44.88 23.13 9.90
N ARG A 1024 -46.02 23.36 10.57
CA ARG A 1024 -47.31 23.52 9.89
C ARG A 1024 -47.46 24.82 9.06
N ARG A 1025 -46.57 25.81 9.22
CA ARG A 1025 -46.56 27.05 8.44
C ARG A 1025 -45.80 26.95 7.12
N ASP A 1026 -45.01 25.90 6.91
CA ASP A 1026 -44.21 25.72 5.70
C ASP A 1026 -45.06 25.05 4.61
N GLU A 1027 -45.89 25.85 3.92
CA GLU A 1027 -46.82 25.38 2.88
C GLU A 1027 -46.13 24.69 1.69
N LYS A 1028 -44.80 24.84 1.55
CA LYS A 1028 -44.01 24.15 0.51
C LYS A 1028 -43.90 22.63 0.77
N TYR A 1029 -43.92 22.23 2.04
CA TYR A 1029 -43.71 20.82 2.44
C TYR A 1029 -44.84 20.27 3.30
N TYR A 1030 -45.68 21.12 3.89
CA TYR A 1030 -46.82 20.73 4.72
C TYR A 1030 -48.15 21.13 4.06
N ASP A 1031 -48.98 20.14 3.77
CA ASP A 1031 -50.35 20.32 3.29
C ASP A 1031 -51.34 19.73 4.29
N ALA A 1032 -52.09 20.59 4.99
CA ALA A 1032 -53.06 20.19 6.00
C ALA A 1032 -54.21 19.30 5.45
N GLN A 1033 -54.41 19.24 4.13
CA GLN A 1033 -55.42 18.37 3.52
C GLN A 1033 -54.94 16.93 3.31
N SER A 1034 -53.63 16.69 3.34
CA SER A 1034 -53.02 15.40 3.01
C SER A 1034 -52.02 14.90 4.05
N CYS A 1035 -51.63 15.72 5.02
CA CYS A 1035 -50.73 15.33 6.10
C CYS A 1035 -51.04 16.00 7.44
N TRP A 1036 -50.63 15.35 8.52
CA TRP A 1036 -50.71 15.84 9.89
C TRP A 1036 -49.41 15.55 10.61
N MET A 1037 -48.93 16.51 11.40
CA MET A 1037 -47.83 16.29 12.33
C MET A 1037 -48.12 16.97 13.65
N SER A 1038 -47.79 16.31 14.77
CA SER A 1038 -47.85 16.88 16.11
C SER A 1038 -46.58 16.52 16.88
N ALA A 1039 -46.21 17.36 17.84
CA ALA A 1039 -45.07 17.12 18.72
C ALA A 1039 -45.54 17.18 20.19
N THR A 1040 -45.53 16.04 20.88
CA THR A 1040 -46.12 15.92 22.22
C THR A 1040 -45.15 15.28 23.21
N LEU A 1041 -45.42 15.47 24.51
CA LEU A 1041 -44.68 14.83 25.59
C LEU A 1041 -45.47 13.60 26.07
N ALA A 1042 -44.88 12.41 25.95
CA ALA A 1042 -45.47 11.13 26.34
C ALA A 1042 -44.73 10.49 27.53
N ARG A 1043 -45.43 9.76 28.39
CA ARG A 1043 -44.79 8.87 29.36
C ARG A 1043 -44.48 7.54 28.68
N GLY A 1044 -43.40 6.87 29.09
CA GLY A 1044 -43.05 5.55 28.53
C GLY A 1044 -44.17 4.52 28.66
N SER A 1045 -44.96 4.58 29.74
CA SER A 1045 -46.15 3.74 29.95
C SER A 1045 -47.28 3.98 28.94
N ASP A 1046 -47.29 5.15 28.30
CA ASP A 1046 -48.38 5.63 27.46
C ASP A 1046 -48.06 5.47 25.96
N LEU A 1047 -46.88 4.94 25.61
CA LEU A 1047 -46.45 4.77 24.21
C LEU A 1047 -47.09 3.58 23.49
N GLY A 1048 -47.69 2.62 24.19
CA GLY A 1048 -48.23 1.39 23.58
C GLY A 1048 -47.15 0.39 23.17
N GLU A 1049 -47.54 -0.65 22.42
CA GLU A 1049 -46.59 -1.57 21.78
C GLU A 1049 -46.08 -0.93 20.49
N MET A 1050 -44.82 -0.46 20.52
CA MET A 1050 -44.20 0.26 19.42
C MET A 1050 -43.18 -0.63 18.74
N GLU A 1051 -43.25 -0.72 17.41
CA GLU A 1051 -42.27 -1.44 16.60
C GLU A 1051 -41.55 -0.49 15.65
N VAL A 1052 -40.29 -0.80 15.35
CA VAL A 1052 -39.52 -0.01 14.38
C VAL A 1052 -40.15 -0.20 13.00
N ASP A 1053 -40.46 0.92 12.35
CA ASP A 1053 -41.00 0.95 11.01
C ASP A 1053 -39.98 0.38 10.00
N GLN A 1054 -40.31 -0.78 9.43
CA GLN A 1054 -39.53 -1.42 8.37
C GLN A 1054 -40.02 -1.06 6.96
N THR A 1055 -41.07 -0.24 6.85
CA THR A 1055 -41.69 0.09 5.58
C THR A 1055 -40.98 1.25 4.88
N LEU A 1056 -40.91 1.19 3.54
CA LEU A 1056 -40.16 2.12 2.69
C LEU A 1056 -40.88 3.48 2.44
N TRP A 1057 -41.74 3.91 3.37
CA TRP A 1057 -42.45 5.18 3.22
C TRP A 1057 -41.45 6.33 3.25
N GLY A 1058 -41.53 7.21 2.25
CA GLY A 1058 -40.63 8.34 2.08
C GLY A 1058 -39.28 8.07 1.40
N GLU A 1059 -39.07 6.84 0.91
CA GLU A 1059 -37.94 6.49 0.03
C GLU A 1059 -38.22 6.69 -1.47
N PHE A 1060 -39.47 6.97 -1.85
CA PHE A 1060 -39.88 7.20 -3.23
C PHE A 1060 -40.46 8.59 -3.37
N ALA A 1061 -39.68 9.48 -3.96
CA ALA A 1061 -40.15 10.75 -4.48
C ALA A 1061 -39.88 10.78 -5.98
N GLY A 1062 -40.90 10.48 -6.78
CA GLY A 1062 -40.82 10.37 -8.23
C GLY A 1062 -41.74 11.36 -8.96
N GLU A 1063 -41.17 11.92 -10.03
CA GLU A 1063 -41.70 12.83 -11.07
C GLU A 1063 -41.90 14.32 -10.69
N THR A 1064 -40.85 15.12 -10.92
CA THR A 1064 -40.98 16.58 -11.00
C THR A 1064 -41.59 17.02 -12.34
N ASP A 1065 -42.62 17.86 -12.26
CA ASP A 1065 -42.98 18.81 -13.31
C ASP A 1065 -41.75 19.71 -13.60
N ASP A 1066 -41.34 19.73 -14.87
CA ASP A 1066 -40.09 20.31 -15.38
C ASP A 1066 -40.08 21.87 -15.41
N GLU A 1067 -41.12 22.57 -14.94
CA GLU A 1067 -41.29 24.01 -15.22
C GLU A 1067 -40.57 24.98 -14.26
N ASP A 1068 -40.27 24.59 -13.01
CA ASP A 1068 -39.62 25.48 -12.01
C ASP A 1068 -38.08 25.30 -11.91
N SER A 1069 -37.48 24.37 -12.66
CA SER A 1069 -36.08 23.95 -12.46
C SER A 1069 -35.04 24.75 -13.25
N ASP A 1070 -35.47 25.49 -14.27
CA ASP A 1070 -34.59 26.26 -15.15
C ASP A 1070 -34.15 27.60 -14.51
N GLU A 1071 -35.00 28.24 -13.70
CA GLU A 1071 -34.68 29.50 -13.00
C GLU A 1071 -33.64 29.30 -11.88
N GLU A 1072 -33.63 28.17 -11.16
CA GLU A 1072 -32.67 27.94 -10.07
C GLU A 1072 -31.25 27.54 -10.55
N LEU A 1073 -31.13 27.06 -11.79
CA LEU A 1073 -29.84 26.79 -12.43
C LEU A 1073 -29.12 28.08 -12.86
N GLU A 1074 -29.88 29.15 -13.12
CA GLU A 1074 -29.33 30.47 -13.43
C GLU A 1074 -28.65 31.10 -12.21
N GLU A 1075 -29.12 30.86 -10.98
CA GLU A 1075 -28.46 31.34 -9.76
C GLU A 1075 -27.10 30.66 -9.47
N GLU A 1076 -26.93 29.36 -9.80
CA GLU A 1076 -25.61 28.71 -9.75
C GLU A 1076 -24.70 29.22 -10.88
N GLU A 1077 -25.24 29.52 -12.07
CA GLU A 1077 -24.49 30.13 -13.17
C GLU A 1077 -24.09 31.58 -12.88
N GLU A 1078 -24.87 32.37 -12.14
CA GLU A 1078 -24.47 33.73 -11.72
C GLU A 1078 -23.30 33.68 -10.73
N LEU A 1079 -23.26 32.67 -9.84
CA LEU A 1079 -22.15 32.46 -8.91
C LEU A 1079 -20.89 31.87 -9.58
N ASP A 1080 -21.05 31.08 -10.64
CA ASP A 1080 -19.94 30.52 -11.44
C ASP A 1080 -19.43 31.52 -12.53
N ASN A 1081 -20.31 32.34 -13.14
CA ASN A 1081 -19.94 33.31 -14.18
C ASN A 1081 -19.32 34.61 -13.65
N ASP A 1082 -19.61 35.00 -12.41
CA ASP A 1082 -19.00 36.17 -11.76
C ASP A 1082 -17.46 36.04 -11.65
N GLU A 1083 -16.89 34.83 -11.81
CA GLU A 1083 -15.45 34.59 -11.76
C GLU A 1083 -14.78 34.31 -13.12
N GLU A 1084 -15.51 33.92 -14.18
CA GLU A 1084 -14.92 33.70 -15.52
C GLU A 1084 -14.76 34.99 -16.35
N GLU A 1085 -15.56 36.04 -16.12
CA GLU A 1085 -15.45 37.29 -16.90
C GLU A 1085 -14.22 38.18 -16.56
N LEU A 1086 -13.41 37.83 -15.56
CA LEU A 1086 -12.24 38.64 -15.18
C LEU A 1086 -10.93 38.33 -15.95
N LYS A 1087 -10.97 37.48 -16.98
CA LYS A 1087 -9.80 37.24 -17.84
C LYS A 1087 -10.13 37.30 -19.33
N GLY A 1088 -10.33 38.52 -19.82
CA GLY A 1088 -9.87 38.90 -21.15
C GLY A 1088 -10.84 39.73 -21.98
N LYS A 1089 -10.68 41.06 -21.91
CA LYS A 1089 -10.46 41.94 -23.07
C LYS A 1089 -10.33 43.40 -22.65
N GLY A 1090 -9.37 44.08 -23.26
CA GLY A 1090 -9.19 45.52 -23.13
C GLY A 1090 -10.37 46.29 -23.72
N SER A 1091 -10.75 47.34 -23.00
CA SER A 1091 -11.19 48.67 -23.48
C SER A 1091 -11.73 48.77 -24.91
N THR A 1092 -13.04 49.05 -25.04
CA THR A 1092 -13.50 50.32 -25.64
C THR A 1092 -14.93 50.66 -25.22
N HIS A 1093 -15.07 51.85 -24.65
CA HIS A 1093 -16.24 52.73 -24.54
C HIS A 1093 -17.59 52.22 -23.99
N GLY A 1094 -17.91 52.70 -22.80
CA GLY A 1094 -19.26 52.72 -22.26
C GLY A 1094 -20.13 53.89 -22.75
N SER A 1095 -21.44 53.68 -22.68
CA SER A 1095 -22.48 54.66 -22.33
C SER A 1095 -23.77 53.88 -22.02
N ARG A 1096 -24.02 53.49 -20.76
CA ARG A 1096 -24.63 54.23 -19.64
C ARG A 1096 -26.16 54.07 -19.60
N ALA A 1097 -26.60 53.56 -18.45
CA ALA A 1097 -27.96 53.51 -17.97
C ALA A 1097 -28.79 54.76 -18.27
N ALA A 1098 -30.02 54.55 -18.73
CA ALA A 1098 -31.19 55.22 -18.21
C ALA A 1098 -31.79 54.22 -17.19
N VAL A 1099 -32.09 54.59 -15.95
CA VAL A 1099 -32.93 55.71 -15.49
C VAL A 1099 -32.46 56.09 -14.05
N VAL A 1100 -32.36 57.34 -13.58
CA VAL A 1100 -33.21 58.55 -13.74
C VAL A 1100 -32.36 59.84 -13.94
N GLY A 1101 -32.89 60.83 -14.69
CA GLY A 1101 -32.21 62.02 -15.24
C GLY A 1101 -31.53 63.02 -14.28
N LYS A 1102 -30.66 63.87 -14.87
CA LYS A 1102 -29.72 64.80 -14.22
C LYS A 1102 -30.27 66.24 -14.18
N ALA A 1103 -30.03 66.99 -13.09
CA ALA A 1103 -30.14 68.46 -13.07
C ALA A 1103 -28.74 69.13 -13.14
N PRO A 1104 -28.58 70.32 -13.75
CA PRO A 1104 -27.27 70.94 -14.02
C PRO A 1104 -26.80 71.90 -12.91
N GLY A 1105 -25.48 71.94 -12.64
CA GLY A 1105 -24.84 73.04 -11.89
C GLY A 1105 -24.01 72.67 -10.65
N LEU A 1106 -23.91 71.40 -10.26
CA LEU A 1106 -23.24 70.97 -9.02
C LEU A 1106 -22.03 70.06 -9.31
N GLY A 1107 -20.94 70.24 -8.54
CA GLY A 1107 -19.64 69.59 -8.73
C GLY A 1107 -19.65 68.05 -8.66
N LYS A 1108 -18.48 67.43 -8.82
CA LYS A 1108 -18.32 65.96 -8.82
C LYS A 1108 -18.61 65.41 -7.41
N PHE A 1109 -19.82 64.88 -7.22
CA PHE A 1109 -20.28 64.22 -5.99
C PHE A 1109 -19.28 63.17 -5.50
N ARG A 1110 -18.76 63.35 -4.28
CA ARG A 1110 -17.76 62.48 -3.67
C ARG A 1110 -18.36 61.13 -3.28
N THR A 1111 -17.55 60.07 -3.31
CA THR A 1111 -18.02 58.70 -3.04
C THR A 1111 -18.15 58.43 -1.54
N ALA A 1112 -18.89 57.38 -1.16
CA ALA A 1112 -19.02 56.99 0.25
C ALA A 1112 -17.66 56.65 0.89
N ALA A 1113 -16.73 56.11 0.10
CA ALA A 1113 -15.36 55.82 0.55
C ALA A 1113 -14.57 57.10 0.84
N ASP A 1114 -14.67 58.12 -0.03
CA ASP A 1114 -14.02 59.42 0.17
C ASP A 1114 -14.51 60.13 1.43
N VAL A 1115 -15.82 60.03 1.70
CA VAL A 1115 -16.47 60.62 2.88
C VAL A 1115 -16.11 59.87 4.14
N LEU A 1116 -16.12 58.54 4.11
CA LEU A 1116 -15.68 57.73 5.25
C LEU A 1116 -14.20 57.98 5.60
N ASN A 1117 -13.34 58.13 4.59
CA ASN A 1117 -11.92 58.44 4.80
C ASN A 1117 -11.71 59.86 5.34
N ARG A 1118 -12.45 60.85 4.84
CA ARG A 1118 -12.39 62.23 5.35
C ARG A 1118 -12.82 62.30 6.82
N LEU A 1119 -13.91 61.63 7.17
CA LEU A 1119 -14.43 61.59 8.55
C LEU A 1119 -13.53 60.84 9.53
N ARG A 1120 -12.63 59.97 9.04
CA ARG A 1120 -11.69 59.21 9.89
C ARG A 1120 -10.34 59.88 10.07
N TRP A 1121 -9.92 60.68 9.10
CA TRP A 1121 -8.52 61.10 8.99
C TRP A 1121 -8.33 62.63 8.88
N ASP A 1122 -9.39 63.44 8.77
CA ASP A 1122 -9.32 64.91 8.81
C ASP A 1122 -9.37 65.40 10.26
N THR A 1123 -8.29 66.05 10.74
CA THR A 1123 -8.14 66.46 12.14
C THR A 1123 -9.13 67.55 12.58
N ASN A 1124 -9.85 68.18 11.66
CA ASN A 1124 -10.85 69.20 11.96
C ASN A 1124 -12.27 68.63 12.16
N LEU A 1125 -12.47 67.31 11.98
CA LEU A 1125 -13.76 66.63 12.12
C LEU A 1125 -13.62 65.48 13.13
N ASP A 1126 -14.52 65.40 14.11
CA ASP A 1126 -14.50 64.33 15.11
C ASP A 1126 -15.28 63.11 14.62
N SER A 1127 -14.59 61.97 14.38
CA SER A 1127 -15.20 60.74 13.86
C SER A 1127 -16.31 60.17 14.75
N SER A 1128 -16.26 60.44 16.06
CA SER A 1128 -17.22 59.93 17.04
C SER A 1128 -18.60 60.61 16.92
N ASP A 1129 -18.65 61.78 16.29
CA ASP A 1129 -19.86 62.56 16.03
C ASP A 1129 -20.58 62.13 14.73
N TYR A 1130 -20.17 61.05 14.06
CA TYR A 1130 -20.76 60.62 12.79
C TYR A 1130 -21.22 59.16 12.78
N ILE A 1131 -22.32 58.93 12.05
CA ILE A 1131 -23.01 57.64 11.87
C ILE A 1131 -23.12 57.34 10.37
N VAL A 1132 -22.90 56.08 10.00
CA VAL A 1132 -23.03 55.52 8.66
C VAL A 1132 -24.36 54.78 8.55
N GLY A 1133 -25.23 55.24 7.65
CA GLY A 1133 -26.40 54.51 7.20
C GLY A 1133 -26.04 53.63 6.01
N TYR A 1134 -26.29 52.33 6.10
CA TYR A 1134 -25.97 51.35 5.06
C TYR A 1134 -27.13 50.38 4.84
N GLU A 1135 -27.17 49.78 3.66
CA GLU A 1135 -28.15 48.77 3.29
C GLU A 1135 -27.62 47.39 3.68
N ASP A 1136 -28.19 46.84 4.74
CA ASP A 1136 -27.87 45.50 5.21
C ASP A 1136 -28.46 44.44 4.25
N ARG A 1137 -27.81 43.29 4.12
CA ARG A 1137 -28.23 42.22 3.20
C ARG A 1137 -29.61 41.65 3.54
N PHE A 1138 -30.08 41.80 4.78
CA PHE A 1138 -31.32 41.21 5.26
C PHE A 1138 -32.25 42.20 5.97
N LEU A 1139 -31.71 43.28 6.55
CA LEU A 1139 -32.46 44.14 7.46
C LEU A 1139 -32.76 45.55 6.92
N GLY A 1140 -32.47 45.80 5.63
CA GLY A 1140 -32.66 47.10 5.00
C GLY A 1140 -31.71 48.17 5.56
N ALA A 1141 -32.10 49.44 5.52
CA ALA A 1141 -31.25 50.54 5.97
C ALA A 1141 -30.97 50.47 7.48
N ARG A 1142 -29.71 50.26 7.86
CA ARG A 1142 -29.19 50.18 9.22
C ARG A 1142 -28.18 51.29 9.46
N GLU A 1143 -28.11 51.78 10.70
CA GLU A 1143 -27.15 52.83 11.10
C GLU A 1143 -26.10 52.25 12.06
N ARG A 1144 -24.82 52.59 11.84
CA ARG A 1144 -23.71 52.22 12.72
C ARG A 1144 -22.71 53.38 12.84
N ALA A 1145 -22.08 53.56 13.99
CA ALA A 1145 -21.08 54.63 14.16
C ALA A 1145 -19.90 54.45 13.17
N VAL A 1146 -19.36 55.58 12.68
CA VAL A 1146 -18.24 55.58 11.71
C VAL A 1146 -17.01 54.85 12.24
N GLU A 1147 -16.75 54.90 13.54
CA GLU A 1147 -15.61 54.25 14.20
C GLU A 1147 -15.72 52.72 14.21
N HIS A 1148 -16.94 52.20 14.31
CA HIS A 1148 -17.21 50.76 14.33
C HIS A 1148 -17.36 50.17 12.92
N TRP A 1149 -17.14 50.98 11.87
CA TRP A 1149 -17.20 50.50 10.50
C TRP A 1149 -15.95 49.68 10.12
N LYS A 1150 -16.09 48.40 9.82
CA LYS A 1150 -14.96 47.53 9.45
C LYS A 1150 -14.74 47.55 7.93
N SER A 1151 -13.48 47.69 7.51
CA SER A 1151 -13.11 47.83 6.09
C SER A 1151 -12.41 46.59 5.51
N GLU A 1152 -12.10 45.58 6.32
CA GLU A 1152 -11.41 44.34 5.92
C GLU A 1152 -12.39 43.25 5.49
N GLN A 1153 -12.14 42.60 4.36
CA GLN A 1153 -13.03 41.61 3.72
C GLN A 1153 -13.11 40.25 4.44
N THR A 1154 -12.20 39.98 5.36
CA THR A 1154 -12.09 38.70 6.10
C THR A 1154 -12.79 38.72 7.45
N ASP A 1155 -13.42 39.84 7.81
CA ASP A 1155 -14.16 40.04 9.06
C ASP A 1155 -15.63 39.60 8.89
N GLU A 1156 -16.19 38.84 9.83
CA GLU A 1156 -17.55 38.27 9.72
C GLU A 1156 -18.65 39.34 9.61
N GLU A 1157 -18.37 40.59 10.04
CA GLU A 1157 -19.28 41.75 9.93
C GLU A 1157 -18.92 42.71 8.78
N PHE A 1158 -18.15 42.26 7.79
CA PHE A 1158 -17.75 43.09 6.65
C PHE A 1158 -18.95 43.48 5.77
N ILE A 1159 -19.16 44.80 5.64
CA ILE A 1159 -20.22 45.36 4.79
C ILE A 1159 -19.57 46.12 3.62
N PRO A 1160 -19.80 45.69 2.36
CA PRO A 1160 -19.25 46.35 1.20
C PRO A 1160 -19.66 47.83 1.11
N GLN A 1161 -18.70 48.71 0.80
CA GLN A 1161 -18.90 50.16 0.82
C GLN A 1161 -19.92 50.65 -0.22
N HIS A 1162 -20.20 49.87 -1.27
CA HIS A 1162 -21.26 50.17 -2.23
C HIS A 1162 -22.66 50.08 -1.60
N ARG A 1163 -22.81 49.49 -0.41
CA ARG A 1163 -24.07 49.45 0.35
C ARG A 1163 -24.27 50.64 1.28
N ILE A 1164 -23.31 51.56 1.39
CA ILE A 1164 -23.48 52.77 2.22
C ILE A 1164 -24.45 53.75 1.54
N LEU A 1165 -25.53 54.08 2.24
CA LEU A 1165 -26.62 54.95 1.77
C LEU A 1165 -26.37 56.42 2.12
N TYR A 1166 -25.97 56.71 3.37
CA TYR A 1166 -25.74 58.09 3.85
C TYR A 1166 -24.79 58.16 5.07
N PHE A 1167 -24.33 59.37 5.39
CA PHE A 1167 -23.64 59.73 6.63
C PHE A 1167 -24.40 60.83 7.36
N LYS A 1168 -24.53 60.70 8.67
CA LYS A 1168 -25.33 61.57 9.52
C LYS A 1168 -24.51 62.05 10.73
N ARG A 1169 -24.57 63.33 11.03
CA ARG A 1169 -23.91 63.92 12.20
C ARG A 1169 -24.80 63.75 13.43
N ARG A 1170 -24.22 63.35 14.55
CA ARG A 1170 -24.92 62.91 15.76
C ARG A 1170 -25.36 64.11 16.62
N ALA A 1171 -24.58 65.18 16.67
CA ALA A 1171 -24.89 66.39 17.43
C ALA A 1171 -26.24 67.04 17.09
N ASP A 1172 -26.63 67.03 15.81
CA ASP A 1172 -27.85 67.69 15.30
C ASP A 1172 -28.75 66.76 14.47
N ASN A 1173 -28.40 65.48 14.36
CA ASN A 1173 -29.10 64.46 13.55
C ASN A 1173 -29.22 64.81 12.05
N VAL A 1174 -28.38 65.71 11.53
CA VAL A 1174 -28.43 66.14 10.13
C VAL A 1174 -27.67 65.15 9.25
N ILE A 1175 -28.32 64.67 8.18
CA ILE A 1175 -27.65 63.88 7.13
C ILE A 1175 -26.73 64.82 6.34
N VAL A 1176 -25.43 64.60 6.45
CA VAL A 1176 -24.35 65.45 5.88
C VAL A 1176 -23.82 64.92 4.55
N TRP A 1177 -24.12 63.66 4.22
CA TRP A 1177 -23.85 63.10 2.90
C TRP A 1177 -24.85 61.99 2.57
N GLU A 1178 -25.43 61.97 1.37
CA GLU A 1178 -26.43 60.95 0.98
C GLU A 1178 -26.40 60.65 -0.52
N ARG A 1179 -26.31 59.36 -0.85
CA ARG A 1179 -26.10 58.90 -2.22
C ARG A 1179 -27.28 59.14 -3.16
N ARG A 1180 -28.52 58.95 -2.67
CA ARG A 1180 -29.75 59.03 -3.50
C ARG A 1180 -30.09 60.47 -3.89
N THR A 1181 -29.96 61.41 -2.95
CA THR A 1181 -30.25 62.83 -3.15
C THR A 1181 -29.03 63.63 -3.64
N ARG A 1182 -27.85 62.99 -3.68
CA ARG A 1182 -26.55 63.60 -3.99
C ARG A 1182 -26.23 64.79 -3.08
N THR A 1183 -26.64 64.73 -1.82
CA THR A 1183 -26.31 65.73 -0.78
C THR A 1183 -24.90 65.47 -0.26
N ASP A 1184 -24.05 66.49 -0.15
CA ASP A 1184 -22.67 66.36 0.35
C ASP A 1184 -22.21 67.70 0.95
N ASP A 1185 -22.41 67.83 2.24
CA ASP A 1185 -22.04 68.98 3.07
C ASP A 1185 -20.64 68.81 3.70
N ILE A 1186 -20.03 67.62 3.56
CA ILE A 1186 -18.67 67.32 4.04
C ILE A 1186 -17.61 67.90 3.11
N PHE A 1187 -17.81 67.80 1.79
CA PHE A 1187 -16.93 68.39 0.79
C PHE A 1187 -17.58 69.56 0.03
N GLY A 1188 -18.85 69.88 0.32
CA GLY A 1188 -19.61 70.93 -0.36
C GLY A 1188 -19.86 70.65 -1.84
N SER A 1189 -19.78 69.39 -2.27
CA SER A 1189 -19.83 68.99 -3.68
C SER A 1189 -21.22 68.52 -4.14
N GLY A 1190 -22.16 68.40 -3.20
CA GLY A 1190 -23.51 67.89 -3.42
C GLY A 1190 -24.59 68.97 -3.47
N ILE A 1191 -25.81 68.57 -3.83
CA ILE A 1191 -26.96 69.45 -4.02
C ILE A 1191 -27.32 70.13 -2.69
N LYS A 1192 -27.19 71.46 -2.62
CA LYS A 1192 -27.55 72.23 -1.40
C LYS A 1192 -29.04 72.08 -1.10
N ARG A 1193 -29.38 71.79 0.16
CA ARG A 1193 -30.77 71.81 0.63
C ARG A 1193 -31.32 73.25 0.65
N PRO A 1194 -32.60 73.49 0.30
CA PRO A 1194 -33.24 74.78 0.55
C PRO A 1194 -33.35 75.01 2.07
N THR A 1195 -32.81 76.13 2.54
CA THR A 1195 -32.69 76.54 3.95
C THR A 1195 -34.02 76.93 4.58
N THR A 1196 -34.28 76.49 5.81
CA THR A 1196 -35.22 77.13 6.72
C THR A 1196 -34.42 77.87 7.79
N ASP A 1197 -34.48 79.20 7.76
CA ASP A 1197 -34.04 80.07 8.85
C ASP A 1197 -34.69 79.62 10.17
N VAL A 1198 -33.88 79.34 11.20
CA VAL A 1198 -33.86 79.95 12.54
C VAL A 1198 -32.59 79.49 13.26
#